data_AF-A0A1G1C3S0-F1
#
_entry.id   AF-A0A1G1C3S0-F1
#
_cell.length_a   1.000
_cell.length_b   1.000
_cell.length_c   1.000
_cell.angle_alpha   90.00
_cell.angle_beta   90.00
_cell.angle_gamma   90.00
#
_symmetry.space_group_name_H-M   'P 1'
#
loop_
_entity.id
_entity.type
_entity.pdbx_description
1 polymer ?
#
loop_
_entity_poly.entity_id
_entity_poly.type
_entity_poly.pdbx_seq_one_letter_code
_entity_poly.pdbx_strand_id
1 'polypeptide(L)'
;MTLIITLGFLAVLMMLAMSLVITTRTERKAAAVNADAIRTRLLAESALDRVMAFLQTEFQSNVFPASDFFRPESGDWVGRSYLASINGAYNATAGIADGMNVKMNGLNFTPATTLDPTAGWVAVKSRQQDAAEGKDVIIGRYCYTIIDESGKLDPGALTTAGVDETVVPSRTGTSVSEVCLTSAGITNANAYRPTPDGLMPANGRWFSMSHMARALNPSQEQFSVMAQNLFPFSYDTESFWRDKNNNGKWDAGEDEERVDLNATLTLEQLYYLFVGTDLASGDDDSAWLKNVDNVPWVQTWRTAMGISLLQARRLIAAQIATNILDYIDADSLPTPAYIDAGGAILNGNTDASGVRNVVGVEKNWGITEVAMKVSTTVIMTAGDHNVCSGGDLNINPQNSADEFTLTKASGNITRDTLMADSPGLTYVGPAASVYLKVKAQGRTLTINGQPVQLAPNVHYTISGPNMTVNLRNLNPAARNWAQAMGHWWISIWADPVFIDPDPGIPPPVPTPTALEFTPSFKGELYYPFEPDAQASVPPGTLSVMYRVNVTTATGATGVADATVNLVLAGATNADNGTLVYSTAYTAGPTVTIADAFDATSIPPLTSYTLTLAQITAAQLRNASDQVVDCAPLAAGGEQGRFLCNWTQNGTSDADASFYASVSCNDPLMNDAAENDTVFDMFWTTTPNKTTLATADGSGIGALPAGGYESAQFGDTAVKNAPMTTLGELGRLHSYQSMQSIRLWSPNAALEATADSAIIDLFRLGAATQTRGKVNINTLQLPVLMALFDGATTVSGADAAAAVLAKRQAGTVFTNIGQVFATAGIGGNNPANDLTEETAIGKMTGLVTVRQNYFTVLVTAQAIKDVVGIPYADAGTPTQAKRYYEADPSRAGGVHGLDIKHNADGTIDRYIDKILAEQKVLAVVYRDGFTNQLRVEQLEYLNE
;
A
#
# COMPACT_ATOMS: atom_id res chain seq x y z
N MET A 1 95.09 -40.25 -51.55
CA MET A 1 94.80 -39.19 -50.56
C MET A 1 93.62 -38.32 -50.99
N THR A 2 93.66 -37.71 -52.18
CA THR A 2 92.56 -36.88 -52.73
C THR A 2 91.20 -37.57 -52.74
N LEU A 3 91.14 -38.86 -53.11
CA LEU A 3 89.90 -39.63 -53.15
C LEU A 3 89.27 -39.90 -51.77
N ILE A 4 90.10 -40.05 -50.73
CA ILE A 4 89.64 -40.23 -49.34
C ILE A 4 89.14 -38.90 -48.77
N ILE A 5 89.81 -37.79 -49.11
CA ILE A 5 89.38 -36.44 -48.73
C ILE A 5 88.06 -36.08 -49.41
N THR A 6 87.87 -36.39 -50.71
CA THR A 6 86.61 -36.13 -51.40
C THR A 6 85.46 -37.01 -50.91
N LEU A 7 85.69 -38.30 -50.61
CA LEU A 7 84.67 -39.17 -50.00
C LEU A 7 84.30 -38.72 -48.58
N GLY A 8 85.28 -38.31 -47.77
CA GLY A 8 85.02 -37.74 -46.44
C GLY A 8 84.21 -36.45 -46.52
N PHE A 9 84.53 -35.56 -47.46
CA PHE A 9 83.79 -34.31 -47.68
C PHE A 9 82.37 -34.57 -48.22
N LEU A 10 82.21 -35.54 -49.12
CA LEU A 10 80.90 -35.96 -49.64
C LEU A 10 80.01 -36.57 -48.54
N ALA A 11 80.58 -37.39 -47.65
CA ALA A 11 79.85 -37.96 -46.52
C ALA A 11 79.37 -36.89 -45.53
N VAL A 12 80.21 -35.88 -45.25
CA VAL A 12 79.84 -34.72 -44.42
C VAL A 12 78.76 -33.88 -45.10
N LEU A 13 78.87 -33.61 -46.40
CA LEU A 13 77.83 -32.91 -47.17
C LEU A 13 76.51 -33.67 -47.20
N MET A 14 76.53 -35.00 -47.31
CA MET A 14 75.34 -35.84 -47.29
C MET A 14 74.68 -35.87 -45.90
N MET A 15 75.47 -35.90 -44.82
CA MET A 15 74.94 -35.75 -43.45
C MET A 15 74.32 -34.38 -43.21
N LEU A 16 74.94 -33.30 -43.70
CA LEU A 16 74.38 -31.94 -43.64
C LEU A 16 73.07 -31.84 -44.45
N ALA A 17 73.04 -32.41 -45.66
CA ALA A 17 71.84 -32.44 -46.49
C ALA A 17 70.69 -33.24 -45.85
N MET A 18 70.98 -34.41 -45.26
CA MET A 18 69.97 -35.20 -44.53
C MET A 18 69.47 -34.49 -43.28
N SER A 19 70.37 -33.84 -42.51
CA SER A 19 69.98 -33.03 -41.36
C SER A 19 69.05 -31.90 -41.79
N LEU A 20 69.37 -31.18 -42.87
CA LEU A 20 68.50 -30.12 -43.41
C LEU A 20 67.14 -30.67 -43.82
N VAL A 21 67.08 -31.78 -44.56
CA VAL A 21 65.82 -32.40 -44.98
C VAL A 21 64.96 -32.84 -43.78
N ILE A 22 65.57 -33.41 -42.74
CA ILE A 22 64.88 -33.81 -41.50
C ILE A 22 64.35 -32.57 -40.77
N THR A 23 65.16 -31.52 -40.62
CA THR A 23 64.74 -30.26 -39.99
C THR A 23 63.59 -29.62 -40.77
N THR A 24 63.71 -29.46 -42.09
CA THR A 24 62.64 -28.88 -42.93
C THR A 24 61.35 -29.72 -42.87
N ARG A 25 61.46 -31.06 -42.84
CA ARG A 25 60.28 -31.93 -42.69
C ARG A 25 59.63 -31.80 -41.31
N THR A 26 60.43 -31.65 -40.26
CA THR A 26 59.96 -31.48 -38.87
C THR A 26 59.32 -30.11 -38.69
N GLU A 27 59.96 -29.04 -39.17
CA GLU A 27 59.41 -27.68 -39.17
C GLU A 27 58.12 -27.59 -39.98
N ARG A 28 58.06 -28.22 -41.16
CA ARG A 28 56.83 -28.27 -41.96
C ARG A 28 55.70 -28.99 -41.22
N LYS A 29 55.99 -30.08 -40.50
CA LYS A 29 55.00 -30.79 -39.67
C LYS A 29 54.58 -29.95 -38.46
N ALA A 30 55.51 -29.33 -37.75
CA ALA A 30 55.23 -28.46 -36.62
C ALA A 30 54.39 -27.24 -37.04
N ALA A 31 54.72 -26.62 -38.18
CA ALA A 31 53.96 -25.54 -38.78
C ALA A 31 52.55 -25.97 -39.17
N ALA A 32 52.38 -27.19 -39.73
CA ALA A 32 51.06 -27.74 -40.05
C ALA A 32 50.22 -27.97 -38.78
N VAL A 33 50.78 -28.59 -37.74
CA VAL A 33 50.10 -28.79 -36.45
C VAL A 33 49.72 -27.45 -35.81
N ASN A 34 50.62 -26.46 -35.83
CA ASN A 34 50.32 -25.13 -35.30
C ASN A 34 49.22 -24.42 -36.12
N ALA A 35 49.25 -24.54 -37.45
CA ALA A 35 48.20 -24.00 -38.30
C ALA A 35 46.83 -24.66 -38.02
N ASP A 36 46.81 -25.96 -37.78
CA ASP A 36 45.58 -26.69 -37.42
C ASP A 36 45.09 -26.31 -36.01
N ALA A 37 45.99 -26.10 -35.05
CA ALA A 37 45.64 -25.62 -33.70
C ALA A 37 45.09 -24.17 -33.70
N ILE A 38 45.69 -23.28 -34.49
CA ILE A 38 45.16 -21.92 -34.70
C ILE A 38 43.79 -21.99 -35.38
N ARG A 39 43.61 -22.90 -36.36
CA ARG A 39 42.33 -23.09 -37.03
C ARG A 39 41.25 -23.55 -36.04
N THR A 40 41.52 -24.54 -35.20
CA THR A 40 40.55 -24.98 -34.19
C THR A 40 40.20 -23.89 -33.18
N ARG A 41 41.18 -23.07 -32.78
CA ARG A 41 40.93 -21.95 -31.89
C ARG A 41 40.01 -20.90 -32.52
N LEU A 42 40.29 -20.48 -33.75
CA LEU A 42 39.44 -19.56 -34.49
C LEU A 42 38.03 -20.13 -34.71
N LEU A 43 37.92 -21.44 -34.97
CA LEU A 43 36.63 -22.12 -35.07
C LEU A 43 35.87 -22.12 -33.75
N ALA A 44 36.56 -22.33 -32.61
CA ALA A 44 35.94 -22.31 -31.30
C ALA A 44 35.46 -20.90 -30.91
N GLU A 45 36.26 -19.87 -31.16
CA GLU A 45 35.89 -18.46 -30.95
C GLU A 45 34.71 -18.06 -31.86
N SER A 46 34.75 -18.43 -33.15
CA SER A 46 33.62 -18.19 -34.07
C SER A 46 32.34 -18.91 -33.64
N ALA A 47 32.47 -20.09 -33.03
CA ALA A 47 31.33 -20.83 -32.51
C ALA A 47 30.77 -20.20 -31.24
N LEU A 48 31.62 -19.66 -30.36
CA LEU A 48 31.18 -18.87 -29.21
C LEU A 48 30.43 -17.61 -29.66
N ASP A 49 30.94 -16.88 -30.65
CA ASP A 49 30.24 -15.71 -31.21
C ASP A 49 28.86 -16.07 -31.76
N ARG A 50 28.75 -17.24 -32.43
CA ARG A 50 27.46 -17.77 -32.89
C ARG A 50 26.53 -18.12 -31.75
N VAL A 51 27.05 -18.70 -30.66
CA VAL A 51 26.26 -18.97 -29.45
C VAL A 51 25.74 -17.67 -28.85
N MET A 52 26.59 -16.65 -28.72
CA MET A 52 26.17 -15.34 -28.20
C MET A 52 25.11 -14.70 -29.09
N ALA A 53 25.29 -14.72 -30.42
CA ALA A 53 24.29 -14.22 -31.36
C ALA A 53 22.98 -15.00 -31.29
N PHE A 54 23.05 -16.33 -31.11
CA PHE A 54 21.88 -17.19 -30.91
C PHE A 54 21.15 -16.82 -29.62
N LEU A 55 21.85 -16.74 -28.49
CA LEU A 55 21.26 -16.36 -27.20
C LEU A 55 20.61 -14.97 -27.26
N GLN A 56 21.24 -14.02 -27.94
CA GLN A 56 20.70 -12.67 -28.11
C GLN A 56 19.44 -12.64 -28.97
N THR A 57 19.43 -13.39 -30.09
CA THR A 57 18.35 -13.33 -31.08
C THR A 57 17.15 -14.14 -30.64
N GLU A 58 17.37 -15.37 -30.17
CA GLU A 58 16.30 -16.29 -29.80
C GLU A 58 15.55 -15.82 -28.56
N PHE A 59 16.27 -15.21 -27.61
CA PHE A 59 15.72 -14.83 -26.31
C PHE A 59 15.47 -13.34 -26.15
N GLN A 60 15.41 -12.55 -27.22
CA GLN A 60 15.30 -11.09 -27.15
C GLN A 60 14.16 -10.58 -26.24
N SER A 61 13.06 -11.32 -26.11
CA SER A 61 11.91 -10.96 -25.26
C SER A 61 11.70 -11.91 -24.08
N ASN A 62 12.66 -12.81 -23.80
CA ASN A 62 12.57 -13.75 -22.69
C ASN A 62 13.46 -13.29 -21.52
N VAL A 63 12.83 -12.89 -20.41
CA VAL A 63 13.53 -12.44 -19.19
C VAL A 63 14.29 -13.59 -18.52
N PHE A 64 13.81 -14.83 -18.69
CA PHE A 64 14.43 -16.03 -18.15
C PHE A 64 14.50 -17.17 -19.19
N PRO A 65 15.52 -17.15 -20.07
CA PRO A 65 15.67 -18.09 -21.19
C PRO A 65 15.66 -19.56 -20.80
N ALA A 66 16.09 -19.88 -19.59
CA ALA A 66 16.21 -21.24 -19.10
C ALA A 66 14.88 -21.99 -18.95
N SER A 67 13.74 -21.31 -19.10
CA SER A 67 12.44 -21.94 -19.29
C SER A 67 12.37 -22.77 -20.57
N ASP A 68 13.06 -22.33 -21.63
CA ASP A 68 13.00 -22.95 -22.96
C ASP A 68 14.12 -23.98 -23.19
N PHE A 69 15.02 -24.12 -22.21
CA PHE A 69 16.12 -25.07 -22.27
C PHE A 69 15.61 -26.49 -22.08
N PHE A 70 16.21 -27.45 -22.78
CA PHE A 70 15.86 -28.85 -22.62
C PHE A 70 16.20 -29.34 -21.21
N ARG A 71 15.26 -30.05 -20.60
CA ARG A 71 15.33 -30.57 -19.24
C ARG A 71 15.07 -32.08 -19.25
N PRO A 72 16.09 -32.91 -19.07
CA PRO A 72 15.92 -34.35 -19.03
C PRO A 72 15.09 -34.79 -17.81
N GLU A 73 14.10 -35.65 -18.03
CA GLU A 73 13.30 -36.26 -16.96
C GLU A 73 14.02 -37.45 -16.30
N SER A 74 15.00 -38.05 -16.99
CA SER A 74 15.79 -39.20 -16.50
C SER A 74 17.21 -39.21 -17.08
N GLY A 75 18.12 -39.97 -16.44
CA GLY A 75 19.52 -40.11 -16.85
C GLY A 75 20.50 -39.16 -16.16
N ASP A 76 21.76 -39.18 -16.60
CA ASP A 76 22.87 -38.47 -15.92
C ASP A 76 22.79 -36.93 -16.03
N TRP A 77 22.00 -36.43 -16.99
CA TRP A 77 21.77 -35.00 -17.20
C TRP A 77 20.59 -34.44 -16.37
N VAL A 78 19.89 -35.27 -15.60
CA VAL A 78 18.76 -34.83 -14.74
C VAL A 78 19.19 -33.71 -13.80
N GLY A 79 18.29 -32.75 -13.60
CA GLY A 79 18.52 -31.56 -12.77
C GLY A 79 19.29 -30.44 -13.49
N ARG A 80 19.63 -30.61 -14.76
CA ARG A 80 20.30 -29.59 -15.58
C ARG A 80 19.40 -29.15 -16.73
N SER A 81 19.45 -27.87 -17.04
CA SER A 81 18.82 -27.32 -18.24
C SER A 81 19.91 -26.96 -19.23
N TYR A 82 19.78 -27.38 -20.48
CA TYR A 82 20.78 -27.09 -21.50
C TYR A 82 20.21 -26.88 -22.90
N LEU A 83 21.02 -26.27 -23.76
CA LEU A 83 20.88 -26.29 -25.21
C LEU A 83 22.13 -26.89 -25.84
N ALA A 84 21.99 -27.46 -27.02
CA ALA A 84 23.10 -28.08 -27.74
C ALA A 84 23.07 -27.69 -29.22
N SER A 85 24.23 -27.73 -29.86
CA SER A 85 24.29 -27.57 -31.31
C SER A 85 23.51 -28.68 -32.01
N ILE A 86 22.54 -28.30 -32.83
CA ILE A 86 21.69 -29.25 -33.56
C ILE A 86 22.47 -29.79 -34.77
N ASN A 87 22.35 -31.10 -34.97
CA ASN A 87 22.90 -31.81 -36.12
C ASN A 87 22.29 -31.25 -37.42
N GLY A 88 23.13 -30.66 -38.27
CA GLY A 88 22.69 -30.18 -39.58
C GLY A 88 22.36 -31.32 -40.56
N ALA A 89 22.14 -30.97 -41.84
CA ALA A 89 21.80 -31.90 -42.92
C ALA A 89 22.82 -33.04 -43.20
N TYR A 90 23.90 -33.13 -42.44
CA TYR A 90 25.03 -34.05 -42.67
C TYR A 90 25.04 -35.29 -41.77
N ASN A 91 24.05 -35.45 -40.90
CA ASN A 91 23.94 -36.57 -39.94
C ASN A 91 25.28 -36.90 -39.24
N ALA A 92 26.02 -35.87 -38.84
CA ALA A 92 27.35 -35.99 -38.28
C ALA A 92 27.26 -36.08 -36.75
N THR A 93 26.89 -37.27 -36.26
CA THR A 93 26.79 -37.57 -34.81
C THR A 93 27.96 -38.41 -34.29
N ALA A 94 28.80 -38.95 -35.19
CA ALA A 94 29.93 -39.78 -34.81
C ALA A 94 30.91 -39.01 -33.90
N GLY A 95 31.20 -39.56 -32.72
CA GLY A 95 32.11 -38.98 -31.74
C GLY A 95 31.57 -37.73 -31.02
N ILE A 96 30.26 -37.43 -31.13
CA ILE A 96 29.67 -36.24 -30.50
C ILE A 96 29.71 -36.32 -28.96
N ALA A 97 29.48 -37.51 -28.40
CA ALA A 97 29.53 -37.73 -26.95
C ALA A 97 30.91 -37.39 -26.37
N ASP A 98 31.99 -37.81 -27.04
CA ASP A 98 33.37 -37.48 -26.64
C ASP A 98 33.68 -35.99 -26.84
N GLY A 99 33.13 -35.40 -27.91
CA GLY A 99 33.23 -33.97 -28.17
C GLY A 99 32.57 -33.12 -27.08
N MET A 100 31.39 -33.52 -26.59
CA MET A 100 30.63 -32.80 -25.57
C MET A 100 31.04 -33.15 -24.13
N ASN A 101 31.77 -34.24 -23.92
CA ASN A 101 32.30 -34.63 -22.63
C ASN A 101 33.43 -33.68 -22.19
N VAL A 102 33.21 -32.99 -21.08
CA VAL A 102 34.12 -32.07 -20.44
C VAL A 102 34.30 -32.52 -19.00
N LYS A 103 35.57 -32.70 -18.62
CA LYS A 103 35.95 -33.07 -17.27
C LYS A 103 36.62 -31.90 -16.55
N MET A 104 36.33 -31.75 -15.27
CA MET A 104 36.97 -30.80 -14.37
C MET A 104 37.63 -31.59 -13.25
N ASN A 105 38.95 -31.49 -13.11
CA ASN A 105 39.71 -32.26 -12.12
C ASN A 105 39.45 -33.79 -12.20
N GLY A 106 39.29 -34.33 -13.43
CA GLY A 106 38.98 -35.75 -13.65
C GLY A 106 37.52 -36.15 -13.40
N LEU A 107 36.68 -35.26 -12.87
CA LEU A 107 35.26 -35.46 -12.65
C LEU A 107 34.46 -35.01 -13.89
N ASN A 108 33.41 -35.73 -14.23
CA ASN A 108 32.55 -35.38 -15.36
C ASN A 108 31.73 -34.13 -15.00
N PHE A 109 32.05 -33.01 -15.66
CA PHE A 109 31.24 -31.80 -15.59
C PHE A 109 30.05 -31.91 -16.52
N THR A 110 30.26 -32.39 -17.73
CA THR A 110 29.19 -32.88 -18.61
C THR A 110 29.21 -34.41 -18.64
N PRO A 111 28.07 -35.08 -18.44
CA PRO A 111 27.99 -36.54 -18.56
C PRO A 111 28.46 -37.04 -19.94
N ALA A 112 29.10 -38.21 -19.96
CA ALA A 112 29.64 -38.83 -21.16
C ALA A 112 28.57 -39.49 -22.07
N THR A 113 27.31 -39.50 -21.63
CA THR A 113 26.17 -39.97 -22.43
C THR A 113 25.77 -38.90 -23.45
N THR A 114 25.37 -39.33 -24.65
CA THR A 114 24.78 -38.43 -25.65
C THR A 114 23.62 -37.64 -25.05
N LEU A 115 23.57 -36.34 -25.35
CA LEU A 115 22.48 -35.42 -25.03
C LEU A 115 21.17 -35.84 -25.75
N ASP A 116 20.31 -34.86 -26.02
CA ASP A 116 19.19 -35.01 -26.93
C ASP A 116 19.65 -35.64 -28.27
N PRO A 117 18.91 -36.60 -28.86
CA PRO A 117 19.29 -37.27 -30.11
C PRO A 117 19.53 -36.34 -31.30
N THR A 118 19.02 -35.10 -31.25
CA THR A 118 19.22 -34.08 -32.28
C THR A 118 20.56 -33.34 -32.15
N ALA A 119 21.28 -33.50 -31.04
CA ALA A 119 22.60 -32.89 -30.84
C ALA A 119 23.64 -33.45 -31.82
N GLY A 120 24.43 -32.58 -32.44
CA GLY A 120 25.42 -32.99 -33.43
C GLY A 120 26.43 -31.91 -33.80
N TRP A 121 27.31 -32.26 -34.74
CA TRP A 121 28.36 -31.38 -35.24
C TRP A 121 27.82 -30.38 -36.28
N VAL A 122 28.30 -29.14 -36.21
CA VAL A 122 28.09 -28.10 -37.23
C VAL A 122 29.35 -27.99 -38.09
N ALA A 123 29.24 -28.34 -39.37
CA ALA A 123 30.36 -28.28 -40.31
C ALA A 123 30.65 -26.85 -40.77
N VAL A 124 31.94 -26.50 -40.85
CA VAL A 124 32.43 -25.24 -41.42
C VAL A 124 33.10 -25.54 -42.76
N LYS A 125 32.60 -24.87 -43.80
CA LYS A 125 33.02 -25.10 -45.19
C LYS A 125 33.84 -23.93 -45.70
N SER A 126 34.81 -24.24 -46.55
CA SER A 126 35.51 -23.26 -47.36
C SER A 126 35.41 -23.66 -48.83
N ARG A 127 35.37 -22.67 -49.72
CA ARG A 127 35.34 -22.91 -51.16
C ARG A 127 36.78 -23.10 -51.64
N GLN A 128 37.14 -24.33 -51.97
CA GLN A 128 38.43 -24.61 -52.63
C GLN A 128 38.22 -24.53 -54.15
N GLN A 129 39.06 -23.76 -54.84
CA GLN A 129 39.12 -23.80 -56.29
C GLN A 129 39.93 -25.03 -56.71
N ASP A 130 39.25 -26.00 -57.30
CA ASP A 130 39.89 -27.13 -57.98
C ASP A 130 39.43 -27.11 -59.44
N ALA A 131 40.40 -27.00 -60.36
CA ALA A 131 40.22 -27.13 -61.81
C ALA A 131 38.89 -26.56 -62.40
N ALA A 132 38.61 -25.27 -62.14
CA ALA A 132 37.47 -24.48 -62.67
C ALA A 132 36.07 -24.72 -62.06
N GLU A 133 35.90 -25.63 -61.09
CA GLU A 133 34.63 -25.82 -60.37
C GLU A 133 34.85 -25.57 -58.86
N GLY A 134 34.14 -24.60 -58.27
CA GLY A 134 34.26 -24.31 -56.84
C GLY A 134 33.57 -25.40 -56.02
N LYS A 135 34.35 -26.18 -55.25
CA LYS A 135 33.80 -27.20 -54.34
C LYS A 135 33.84 -26.71 -52.91
N ASP A 136 32.75 -26.97 -52.18
CA ASP A 136 32.70 -26.73 -50.74
C ASP A 136 33.39 -27.88 -50.03
N VAL A 137 34.45 -27.56 -49.28
CA VAL A 137 35.30 -28.51 -48.57
C VAL A 137 35.17 -28.26 -47.08
N ILE A 138 35.03 -29.31 -46.27
CA ILE A 138 34.93 -29.17 -44.81
C ILE A 138 36.33 -28.87 -44.26
N ILE A 139 36.52 -27.65 -43.75
CA ILE A 139 37.80 -27.23 -43.16
C ILE A 139 37.87 -27.47 -41.65
N GLY A 140 36.72 -27.72 -41.04
CA GLY A 140 36.55 -28.06 -39.63
C GLY A 140 35.07 -28.22 -39.26
N ARG A 141 34.83 -28.58 -38.02
CA ARG A 141 33.50 -28.66 -37.42
C ARG A 141 33.56 -28.19 -35.98
N TYR A 142 32.43 -27.77 -35.44
CA TYR A 142 32.31 -27.49 -34.02
C TYR A 142 30.98 -28.02 -33.49
N CYS A 143 30.93 -28.30 -32.20
CA CYS A 143 29.70 -28.49 -31.46
C CYS A 143 29.76 -27.62 -30.21
N TYR A 144 28.60 -27.35 -29.63
CA TYR A 144 28.54 -26.64 -28.37
C TYR A 144 27.41 -27.16 -27.47
N THR A 145 27.56 -26.91 -26.19
CA THR A 145 26.52 -27.11 -25.17
C THR A 145 26.46 -25.86 -24.31
N ILE A 146 25.27 -25.31 -24.14
CA ILE A 146 24.98 -24.17 -23.29
C ILE A 146 24.26 -24.73 -22.07
N ILE A 147 24.85 -24.61 -20.89
CA ILE A 147 24.25 -25.03 -19.63
C ILE A 147 23.71 -23.78 -18.94
N ASP A 148 22.47 -23.86 -18.48
CA ASP A 148 21.89 -22.82 -17.65
C ASP A 148 22.51 -22.84 -16.25
N GLU A 149 23.01 -21.68 -15.85
CA GLU A 149 23.53 -21.39 -14.52
C GLU A 149 22.68 -20.31 -13.82
N SER A 150 21.59 -19.87 -14.47
CA SER A 150 20.72 -18.80 -13.99
C SER A 150 19.95 -19.25 -12.75
N GLY A 151 20.06 -18.47 -11.68
CA GLY A 151 19.38 -18.77 -10.42
C GLY A 151 19.92 -19.99 -9.70
N LYS A 152 21.20 -20.31 -9.87
CA LYS A 152 21.98 -21.14 -8.94
C LYS A 152 22.58 -20.29 -7.81
N LEU A 153 23.08 -20.95 -6.78
CA LEU A 153 23.63 -20.33 -5.57
C LEU A 153 25.13 -20.01 -5.75
N ASP A 154 25.57 -18.80 -5.37
CA ASP A 154 27.00 -18.43 -5.33
C ASP A 154 27.60 -18.69 -3.94
N PRO A 155 28.24 -19.85 -3.71
CA PRO A 155 28.70 -20.22 -2.38
C PRO A 155 29.76 -19.27 -1.80
N GLY A 156 30.44 -18.48 -2.65
CA GLY A 156 31.39 -17.46 -2.17
C GLY A 156 30.70 -16.22 -1.61
N ALA A 157 29.46 -15.95 -2.03
CA ALA A 157 28.63 -14.89 -1.46
C ALA A 157 27.79 -15.40 -0.27
N LEU A 158 27.38 -16.67 -0.28
CA LEU A 158 26.50 -17.23 0.75
C LEU A 158 27.24 -17.67 2.02
N THR A 159 28.57 -17.79 2.00
CA THR A 159 29.31 -18.28 3.17
C THR A 159 30.17 -17.22 3.83
N THR A 160 30.18 -17.21 5.17
CA THR A 160 30.95 -16.24 5.97
C THR A 160 31.94 -16.94 6.89
N ALA A 161 33.11 -16.33 7.13
CA ALA A 161 34.07 -16.85 8.10
C ALA A 161 33.45 -16.85 9.52
N GLY A 162 33.67 -17.92 10.27
CA GLY A 162 33.20 -18.05 11.66
C GLY A 162 31.71 -18.35 11.89
N VAL A 163 30.88 -18.46 10.84
CA VAL A 163 29.42 -18.77 10.96
C VAL A 163 29.15 -20.22 10.56
N ASP A 164 28.41 -21.00 11.37
CA ASP A 164 28.10 -22.39 11.00
C ASP A 164 26.98 -22.51 9.93
N GLU A 165 27.32 -23.01 8.74
CA GLU A 165 26.44 -23.19 7.57
C GLU A 165 25.65 -24.50 7.63
N THR A 166 25.97 -25.38 8.59
CA THR A 166 25.19 -26.61 8.84
C THR A 166 23.95 -26.38 9.68
N VAL A 167 23.82 -25.18 10.27
CA VAL A 167 22.65 -24.74 11.01
C VAL A 167 21.92 -23.75 10.11
N VAL A 168 20.59 -23.84 10.03
CA VAL A 168 19.79 -22.81 9.37
C VAL A 168 19.80 -21.57 10.29
N PRO A 169 20.50 -20.48 9.94
CA PRO A 169 20.52 -19.29 10.79
C PRO A 169 19.15 -18.61 10.77
N SER A 170 18.87 -17.83 11.81
CA SER A 170 17.76 -16.88 11.76
C SER A 170 18.04 -15.85 10.67
N ARG A 171 17.07 -15.62 9.78
CA ARG A 171 17.21 -14.70 8.65
C ARG A 171 16.68 -13.32 8.98
N THR A 172 17.34 -12.30 8.47
CA THR A 172 16.99 -10.89 8.58
C THR A 172 16.82 -10.21 7.21
N GLY A 173 17.21 -10.89 6.12
CA GLY A 173 17.15 -10.37 4.74
C GLY A 173 18.23 -9.37 4.40
N THR A 174 19.20 -9.17 5.29
CA THR A 174 20.26 -8.15 5.14
C THR A 174 21.42 -8.62 4.27
N SER A 175 21.65 -9.93 4.21
CA SER A 175 22.77 -10.52 3.47
C SER A 175 22.39 -11.86 2.85
N VAL A 176 22.86 -12.08 1.62
CA VAL A 176 22.78 -13.37 0.93
C VAL A 176 23.46 -14.49 1.70
N SER A 177 24.36 -14.19 2.64
CA SER A 177 24.96 -15.17 3.55
C SER A 177 23.98 -15.85 4.50
N GLU A 178 22.73 -15.43 4.51
CA GLU A 178 21.66 -16.07 5.29
C GLU A 178 21.00 -17.25 4.55
N VAL A 179 21.27 -17.42 3.24
CA VAL A 179 20.74 -18.54 2.45
C VAL A 179 21.50 -19.82 2.80
N CYS A 180 20.78 -20.81 3.31
CA CYS A 180 21.39 -22.04 3.80
C CYS A 180 21.73 -23.04 2.68
N LEU A 181 23.02 -23.27 2.44
CA LEU A 181 23.50 -24.21 1.41
C LEU A 181 23.10 -25.68 1.68
N THR A 182 22.99 -26.10 2.95
CA THR A 182 22.61 -27.49 3.25
C THR A 182 21.19 -27.80 2.81
N SER A 183 20.29 -26.82 2.83
CA SER A 183 18.90 -26.96 2.35
C SER A 183 18.82 -27.12 0.82
N ALA A 184 19.90 -26.81 0.09
CA ALA A 184 20.08 -27.14 -1.33
C ALA A 184 20.69 -28.53 -1.56
N GLY A 185 20.82 -29.38 -0.53
CA GLY A 185 21.38 -30.72 -0.64
C GLY A 185 22.92 -30.80 -0.55
N ILE A 186 23.59 -29.71 -0.17
CA ILE A 186 25.06 -29.68 -0.02
C ILE A 186 25.47 -30.20 1.35
N THR A 187 26.01 -31.42 1.42
CA THR A 187 26.31 -32.10 2.70
C THR A 187 27.44 -31.47 3.52
N ASN A 188 28.38 -30.76 2.88
CA ASN A 188 29.51 -30.11 3.54
C ASN A 188 29.61 -28.63 3.15
N ALA A 189 28.58 -27.85 3.50
CA ALA A 189 28.51 -26.40 3.23
C ALA A 189 29.70 -25.62 3.83
N ASN A 190 30.27 -26.11 4.93
CA ASN A 190 31.37 -25.45 5.64
C ASN A 190 32.66 -25.41 4.83
N ALA A 191 32.83 -26.31 3.86
CA ALA A 191 34.00 -26.33 3.00
C ALA A 191 34.10 -25.09 2.08
N TYR A 192 33.00 -24.37 1.86
CA TYR A 192 32.94 -23.22 0.96
C TYR A 192 33.34 -21.89 1.63
N ARG A 193 33.60 -21.85 2.94
CA ARG A 193 33.94 -20.64 3.70
C ARG A 193 35.36 -20.12 3.45
N PRO A 194 35.63 -18.82 3.69
CA PRO A 194 36.98 -18.25 3.61
C PRO A 194 37.94 -18.87 4.65
N THR A 195 39.19 -19.10 4.24
CA THR A 195 40.30 -19.47 5.16
C THR A 195 40.43 -18.39 6.26
N PRO A 196 40.54 -18.71 7.57
CA PRO A 196 40.91 -20.02 8.16
C PRO A 196 39.77 -21.00 8.44
N ASP A 197 38.51 -20.62 8.31
CA ASP A 197 37.36 -21.46 8.68
C ASP A 197 36.71 -22.19 7.48
N GLY A 198 37.46 -22.39 6.38
CA GLY A 198 37.05 -23.18 5.21
C GLY A 198 38.15 -23.34 4.16
N LEU A 199 37.83 -23.95 3.00
CA LEU A 199 38.78 -24.21 1.90
C LEU A 199 38.78 -23.10 0.83
N MET A 200 37.88 -22.11 0.92
CA MET A 200 37.88 -20.96 0.01
C MET A 200 39.08 -20.04 0.32
N PRO A 201 39.68 -19.39 -0.70
CA PRO A 201 40.80 -18.48 -0.49
C PRO A 201 40.51 -17.40 0.55
N ALA A 202 41.56 -16.88 1.21
CA ALA A 202 41.45 -15.86 2.27
C ALA A 202 40.68 -14.58 1.86
N ASN A 203 40.59 -14.30 0.55
CA ASN A 203 39.83 -13.17 0.00
C ASN A 203 38.40 -13.55 -0.45
N GLY A 204 37.90 -14.72 -0.03
CA GLY A 204 36.49 -15.11 -0.02
C GLY A 204 35.81 -15.28 -1.38
N ARG A 205 36.50 -15.74 -2.43
CA ARG A 205 35.89 -15.93 -3.75
C ARG A 205 36.34 -17.20 -4.46
N TRP A 206 35.36 -17.93 -5.00
CA TRP A 206 35.58 -18.95 -6.00
C TRP A 206 35.72 -18.30 -7.39
N PHE A 207 36.64 -18.80 -8.20
CA PHE A 207 36.96 -18.22 -9.52
C PHE A 207 36.31 -18.97 -10.67
N SER A 208 36.01 -20.25 -10.49
CA SER A 208 35.36 -21.11 -11.48
C SER A 208 34.92 -22.42 -10.82
N MET A 209 34.02 -23.15 -11.48
CA MET A 209 33.65 -24.50 -11.05
C MET A 209 34.88 -25.44 -11.05
N SER A 210 35.79 -25.27 -12.00
CA SER A 210 37.08 -25.99 -12.07
C SER A 210 37.92 -25.76 -10.82
N HIS A 211 37.95 -24.52 -10.31
CA HIS A 211 38.66 -24.17 -9.09
C HIS A 211 38.00 -24.81 -7.86
N MET A 212 36.67 -24.75 -7.76
CA MET A 212 35.91 -25.41 -6.69
C MET A 212 36.17 -26.93 -6.67
N ALA A 213 36.10 -27.59 -7.83
CA ALA A 213 36.34 -29.02 -7.97
C ALA A 213 37.76 -29.43 -7.53
N ARG A 214 38.77 -28.61 -7.86
CA ARG A 214 40.17 -28.88 -7.47
C ARG A 214 40.40 -28.69 -5.98
N ALA A 215 39.87 -27.61 -5.41
CA ALA A 215 40.08 -27.27 -4.01
C ALA A 215 39.33 -28.21 -3.07
N LEU A 216 38.09 -28.55 -3.40
CA LEU A 216 37.22 -29.38 -2.57
C LEU A 216 37.45 -30.88 -2.78
N ASN A 217 37.98 -31.27 -3.94
CA ASN A 217 38.19 -32.66 -4.34
C ASN A 217 36.97 -33.57 -4.07
N PRO A 218 35.77 -33.22 -4.57
CA PRO A 218 34.54 -33.94 -4.28
C PRO A 218 34.48 -35.30 -4.98
N SER A 219 33.61 -36.20 -4.49
CA SER A 219 33.21 -37.37 -5.27
C SER A 219 32.41 -36.97 -6.51
N GLN A 220 32.27 -37.86 -7.50
CA GLN A 220 31.44 -37.58 -8.68
C GLN A 220 29.98 -37.27 -8.32
N GLU A 221 29.42 -37.94 -7.30
CA GLU A 221 28.07 -37.70 -6.81
C GLU A 221 27.94 -36.29 -6.20
N GLN A 222 28.87 -35.92 -5.32
CA GLN A 222 28.92 -34.58 -4.72
C GLN A 222 29.10 -33.50 -5.80
N PHE A 223 29.97 -33.74 -6.78
CA PHE A 223 30.19 -32.81 -7.88
C PHE A 223 28.97 -32.65 -8.78
N SER A 224 28.18 -33.71 -8.99
CA SER A 224 26.92 -33.63 -9.72
C SER A 224 25.92 -32.72 -9.01
N VAL A 225 25.79 -32.83 -7.67
CA VAL A 225 24.94 -31.93 -6.87
C VAL A 225 25.46 -30.49 -6.94
N MET A 226 26.78 -30.29 -6.84
CA MET A 226 27.40 -28.97 -7.00
C MET A 226 27.07 -28.35 -8.36
N ALA A 227 27.19 -29.11 -9.45
CA ALA A 227 26.92 -28.62 -10.80
C ALA A 227 25.42 -28.36 -11.06
N GLN A 228 24.51 -28.98 -10.31
CA GLN A 228 23.08 -28.71 -10.38
C GLN A 228 22.70 -27.41 -9.64
N ASN A 229 23.30 -27.16 -8.47
CA ASN A 229 22.79 -26.15 -7.54
C ASN A 229 23.72 -24.92 -7.34
N LEU A 230 25.01 -25.02 -7.66
CA LEU A 230 26.01 -23.99 -7.36
C LEU A 230 26.60 -23.38 -8.62
N PHE A 231 26.89 -22.07 -8.55
CA PHE A 231 27.61 -21.36 -9.60
C PHE A 231 28.38 -20.16 -9.00
N PRO A 232 29.70 -20.02 -9.23
CA PRO A 232 30.54 -19.03 -8.53
C PRO A 232 30.37 -17.57 -8.98
N PHE A 233 29.38 -17.27 -9.83
CA PHE A 233 29.08 -15.92 -10.31
C PHE A 233 27.58 -15.64 -10.18
N SER A 234 27.21 -14.75 -9.29
CA SER A 234 25.90 -14.12 -9.33
C SER A 234 26.00 -12.68 -8.83
N TYR A 235 25.30 -11.78 -9.49
CA TYR A 235 25.11 -10.41 -9.05
C TYR A 235 23.88 -9.78 -9.68
N ASP A 236 23.32 -8.82 -8.96
CA ASP A 236 22.25 -7.93 -9.40
C ASP A 236 22.80 -6.50 -9.51
N THR A 237 22.36 -5.73 -10.52
CA THR A 237 22.78 -4.34 -10.75
C THR A 237 21.95 -3.32 -9.96
N GLU A 238 21.12 -3.78 -9.02
CA GLU A 238 20.21 -2.94 -8.21
C GLU A 238 19.44 -1.92 -9.05
N SER A 239 18.89 -2.40 -10.18
CA SER A 239 18.10 -1.60 -11.11
C SER A 239 16.74 -2.27 -11.32
N PHE A 240 15.73 -1.49 -11.70
CA PHE A 240 14.42 -1.98 -12.07
C PHE A 240 14.04 -1.47 -13.46
N TRP A 241 13.10 -2.17 -14.10
CA TRP A 241 12.57 -1.77 -15.38
C TRP A 241 11.38 -0.83 -15.18
N ARG A 242 11.47 0.38 -15.73
CA ARG A 242 10.35 1.31 -15.88
C ARG A 242 9.89 1.32 -17.34
N ASP A 243 8.72 0.77 -17.60
CA ASP A 243 8.07 0.83 -18.92
C ASP A 243 7.60 2.26 -19.21
N LYS A 244 8.48 3.09 -19.80
CA LYS A 244 8.31 4.56 -19.94
C LYS A 244 7.29 4.94 -21.01
N ASN A 245 7.02 4.02 -21.95
CA ASN A 245 6.09 4.23 -23.04
C ASN A 245 4.88 3.28 -22.98
N ASN A 246 4.75 2.54 -21.88
CA ASN A 246 3.63 1.67 -21.56
C ASN A 246 3.36 0.60 -22.64
N ASN A 247 4.43 0.09 -23.29
CA ASN A 247 4.32 -0.89 -24.37
C ASN A 247 4.47 -2.35 -23.89
N GLY A 248 4.73 -2.55 -22.59
CA GLY A 248 4.92 -3.86 -21.96
C GLY A 248 6.20 -4.57 -22.41
N LYS A 249 7.19 -3.86 -22.94
CA LYS A 249 8.48 -4.36 -23.38
C LYS A 249 9.58 -3.42 -22.92
N TRP A 250 10.73 -4.00 -22.62
CA TRP A 250 11.89 -3.19 -22.29
C TRP A 250 12.42 -2.49 -23.54
N ASP A 251 12.65 -1.18 -23.42
CA ASP A 251 13.35 -0.36 -24.39
C ASP A 251 14.67 0.21 -23.85
N ALA A 252 15.60 0.52 -24.76
CA ALA A 252 16.89 1.10 -24.38
C ALA A 252 16.72 2.45 -23.66
N GLY A 253 17.16 2.53 -22.41
CA GLY A 253 17.06 3.74 -21.56
C GLY A 253 15.92 3.71 -20.53
N GLU A 254 15.20 2.58 -20.43
CA GLU A 254 14.13 2.35 -19.46
C GLU A 254 14.57 1.79 -18.10
N ASP A 255 15.84 1.43 -17.98
CA ASP A 255 16.41 1.00 -16.70
C ASP A 255 16.65 2.19 -15.78
N GLU A 256 16.22 2.05 -14.53
CA GLU A 256 16.48 3.01 -13.45
C GLU A 256 17.12 2.32 -12.26
N GLU A 257 18.00 3.04 -11.56
CA GLU A 257 18.59 2.54 -10.32
C GLU A 257 17.54 2.51 -9.20
N ARG A 258 17.55 1.45 -8.39
CA ARG A 258 16.75 1.39 -7.17
C ARG A 258 17.18 2.47 -6.19
N VAL A 259 16.21 3.10 -5.54
CA VAL A 259 16.46 4.14 -4.54
C VAL A 259 16.90 3.50 -3.23
N ASP A 260 17.98 4.01 -2.63
CA ASP A 260 18.47 3.54 -1.33
C ASP A 260 17.65 4.18 -0.20
N LEU A 261 16.89 3.37 0.55
CA LEU A 261 16.08 3.84 1.68
C LEU A 261 16.91 4.28 2.90
N ASN A 262 18.22 4.03 2.90
CA ASN A 262 19.15 4.55 3.91
C ASN A 262 19.77 5.90 3.54
N ALA A 263 19.53 6.39 2.31
CA ALA A 263 20.01 7.71 1.89
C ALA A 263 19.10 8.82 2.44
N THR A 264 19.58 10.06 2.37
CA THR A 264 18.71 11.23 2.57
C THR A 264 17.80 11.38 1.35
N LEU A 265 16.51 11.08 1.53
CA LEU A 265 15.50 11.15 0.49
C LEU A 265 14.71 12.46 0.56
N THR A 266 14.26 12.94 -0.58
CA THR A 266 13.30 14.05 -0.65
C THR A 266 11.93 13.56 -1.08
N LEU A 267 10.89 14.30 -0.69
CA LEU A 267 9.51 14.05 -1.12
C LEU A 267 9.40 13.98 -2.66
N GLU A 268 10.08 14.89 -3.35
CA GLU A 268 10.12 14.96 -4.82
C GLU A 268 10.73 13.70 -5.44
N GLN A 269 11.85 13.20 -4.89
CA GLN A 269 12.51 11.99 -5.37
C GLN A 269 11.61 10.76 -5.23
N LEU A 270 10.95 10.59 -4.07
CA LEU A 270 10.04 9.48 -3.83
C LEU A 270 8.80 9.56 -4.74
N TYR A 271 8.23 10.75 -4.87
CA TYR A 271 7.07 10.96 -5.73
C TYR A 271 7.35 10.60 -7.19
N TYR A 272 8.43 11.16 -7.77
CA TYR A 272 8.79 10.90 -9.17
C TYR A 272 9.32 9.49 -9.41
N LEU A 273 9.82 8.80 -8.37
CA LEU A 273 10.07 7.36 -8.46
C LEU A 273 8.77 6.59 -8.75
N PHE A 274 7.63 7.02 -8.21
CA PHE A 274 6.34 6.36 -8.45
C PHE A 274 5.66 6.79 -9.74
N VAL A 275 5.54 8.09 -10.00
CA VAL A 275 4.76 8.63 -11.14
C VAL A 275 5.56 8.88 -12.41
N GLY A 276 6.89 8.76 -12.34
CA GLY A 276 7.76 9.12 -13.46
C GLY A 276 7.79 10.62 -13.76
N THR A 277 8.52 11.00 -14.80
CA THR A 277 8.70 12.40 -15.22
C THR A 277 7.61 12.89 -16.18
N ASP A 278 6.95 12.00 -16.93
CA ASP A 278 5.83 12.34 -17.81
C ASP A 278 4.50 12.32 -17.05
N LEU A 279 4.32 13.37 -16.25
CA LEU A 279 3.10 13.57 -15.49
C LEU A 279 1.85 13.52 -16.40
N ALA A 280 1.92 13.98 -17.65
CA ALA A 280 0.71 14.17 -18.45
C ALA A 280 0.05 12.87 -18.92
N SER A 281 0.83 11.82 -19.20
CA SER A 281 0.32 10.54 -19.69
C SER A 281 0.13 9.51 -18.57
N GLY A 282 1.03 9.49 -17.58
CA GLY A 282 1.17 8.38 -16.63
C GLY A 282 1.67 7.09 -17.30
N ASP A 283 2.21 7.18 -18.52
CA ASP A 283 2.79 6.03 -19.21
C ASP A 283 4.06 5.57 -18.50
N ASP A 284 4.82 6.47 -17.88
CA ASP A 284 6.04 6.15 -17.13
C ASP A 284 5.82 5.92 -15.61
N ASP A 285 4.56 5.78 -15.18
CA ASP A 285 4.21 5.32 -13.84
C ASP A 285 4.88 3.95 -13.56
N SER A 286 5.35 3.77 -12.32
CA SER A 286 5.93 2.50 -11.86
C SER A 286 4.93 1.34 -11.98
N ALA A 287 5.43 0.12 -12.13
CA ALA A 287 4.58 -1.08 -12.25
C ALA A 287 3.65 -1.26 -11.03
N TRP A 288 4.11 -0.93 -9.82
CA TRP A 288 3.28 -0.92 -8.63
C TRP A 288 2.08 0.03 -8.78
N LEU A 289 2.34 1.29 -9.14
CA LEU A 289 1.30 2.29 -9.25
C LEU A 289 0.27 1.97 -10.34
N LYS A 290 0.72 1.35 -11.44
CA LYS A 290 -0.19 0.83 -12.48
C LYS A 290 -1.07 -0.32 -11.96
N ASN A 291 -0.55 -1.18 -11.08
CA ASN A 291 -1.32 -2.30 -10.52
C ASN A 291 -2.43 -1.85 -9.56
N VAL A 292 -2.25 -0.70 -8.90
CA VAL A 292 -3.23 -0.09 -7.99
C VAL A 292 -4.57 0.18 -8.69
N ASP A 293 -4.60 0.35 -10.02
CA ASP A 293 -5.83 0.48 -10.82
C ASP A 293 -6.81 -0.67 -10.66
N ASN A 294 -6.28 -1.87 -10.40
CA ASN A 294 -7.06 -3.10 -10.27
C ASN A 294 -7.64 -3.27 -8.86
N VAL A 295 -7.31 -2.39 -7.93
CA VAL A 295 -7.78 -2.46 -6.54
C VAL A 295 -9.23 -1.95 -6.47
N PRO A 296 -10.20 -2.78 -6.02
CA PRO A 296 -11.60 -2.38 -5.99
C PRO A 296 -11.87 -1.12 -5.17
N TRP A 297 -11.16 -0.96 -4.04
CA TRP A 297 -11.28 0.24 -3.21
C TRP A 297 -10.93 1.51 -3.98
N VAL A 298 -9.85 1.50 -4.78
CA VAL A 298 -9.41 2.65 -5.58
C VAL A 298 -10.43 3.01 -6.65
N GLN A 299 -11.07 2.01 -7.26
CA GLN A 299 -12.12 2.23 -8.25
C GLN A 299 -13.36 2.90 -7.63
N THR A 300 -13.77 2.46 -6.44
CA THR A 300 -14.87 3.09 -5.69
C THR A 300 -14.51 4.50 -5.25
N TRP A 301 -13.33 4.66 -4.62
CA TRP A 301 -12.83 5.93 -4.12
C TRP A 301 -12.70 6.99 -5.22
N ARG A 302 -12.02 6.68 -6.34
CA ARG A 302 -11.84 7.65 -7.45
C ARG A 302 -13.17 8.05 -8.09
N THR A 303 -14.12 7.12 -8.17
CA THR A 303 -15.45 7.38 -8.72
C THR A 303 -16.24 8.29 -7.80
N ALA A 304 -16.17 8.06 -6.49
CA ALA A 304 -16.78 8.93 -5.50
C ALA A 304 -16.14 10.33 -5.55
N MET A 305 -14.81 10.44 -5.59
CA MET A 305 -14.08 11.71 -5.73
C MET A 305 -14.34 12.45 -7.04
N GLY A 306 -14.85 11.77 -8.08
CA GLY A 306 -15.03 12.37 -9.41
C GLY A 306 -13.72 12.69 -10.13
N ILE A 307 -12.63 11.98 -9.81
CA ILE A 307 -11.30 12.19 -10.39
C ILE A 307 -10.93 11.13 -11.42
N SER A 308 -10.01 11.49 -12.32
CA SER A 308 -9.46 10.54 -13.30
C SER A 308 -8.57 9.50 -12.63
N LEU A 309 -8.31 8.40 -13.33
CA LEU A 309 -7.39 7.35 -12.86
C LEU A 309 -5.97 7.89 -12.63
N LEU A 310 -5.49 8.75 -13.53
CA LEU A 310 -4.19 9.42 -13.41
C LEU A 310 -4.13 10.32 -12.17
N GLN A 311 -5.19 11.09 -11.89
CA GLN A 311 -5.26 11.91 -10.68
C GLN A 311 -5.27 11.05 -9.40
N ALA A 312 -5.99 9.92 -9.42
CA ALA A 312 -6.01 8.96 -8.31
C ALA A 312 -4.61 8.38 -8.05
N ARG A 313 -3.91 7.92 -9.09
CA ARG A 313 -2.53 7.42 -8.98
C ARG A 313 -1.58 8.46 -8.37
N ARG A 314 -1.65 9.72 -8.80
CA ARG A 314 -0.80 10.80 -8.26
C ARG A 314 -1.07 11.05 -6.77
N LEU A 315 -2.32 11.03 -6.32
CA LEU A 315 -2.65 11.19 -4.91
C LEU A 315 -2.15 10.01 -4.07
N ILE A 316 -2.29 8.78 -4.59
CA ILE A 316 -1.77 7.58 -3.93
C ILE A 316 -0.24 7.61 -3.84
N ALA A 317 0.44 7.95 -4.93
CA ALA A 317 1.89 8.10 -4.94
C ALA A 317 2.38 9.16 -3.96
N ALA A 318 1.67 10.30 -3.88
CA ALA A 318 1.97 11.35 -2.92
C ALA A 318 1.80 10.89 -1.47
N GLN A 319 0.70 10.19 -1.17
CA GLN A 319 0.42 9.66 0.16
C GLN A 319 1.50 8.66 0.60
N ILE A 320 1.89 7.74 -0.28
CA ILE A 320 2.94 6.77 0.03
C ILE A 320 4.31 7.46 0.15
N ALA A 321 4.59 8.48 -0.66
CA ALA A 321 5.83 9.25 -0.55
C ALA A 321 5.93 10.01 0.79
N THR A 322 4.85 10.64 1.26
CA THR A 322 4.83 11.30 2.58
C THR A 322 4.95 10.28 3.71
N ASN A 323 4.25 9.14 3.62
CA ASN A 323 4.34 8.08 4.63
C ASN A 323 5.74 7.45 4.72
N ILE A 324 6.44 7.26 3.59
CA ILE A 324 7.84 6.80 3.60
C ILE A 324 8.73 7.83 4.30
N LEU A 325 8.55 9.12 4.03
CA LEU A 325 9.38 10.17 4.62
C LEU A 325 9.21 10.24 6.15
N ASP A 326 7.98 10.31 6.64
CA ASP A 326 7.67 10.34 8.07
C ASP A 326 8.15 9.06 8.79
N TYR A 327 8.14 7.92 8.10
CA TYR A 327 8.66 6.68 8.66
C TYR A 327 10.17 6.75 8.94
N ILE A 328 10.94 7.36 8.04
CA ILE A 328 12.42 7.31 8.05
C ILE A 328 13.07 8.55 8.67
N ASP A 329 12.39 9.68 8.67
CA ASP A 329 12.93 10.91 9.23
C ASP A 329 12.96 10.87 10.76
N ALA A 330 13.56 11.88 11.38
CA ALA A 330 13.83 11.85 12.82
C ALA A 330 12.81 12.65 13.63
N ASP A 331 11.88 13.35 12.98
CA ASP A 331 10.98 14.25 13.69
C ASP A 331 9.68 13.53 14.09
N SER A 332 8.64 14.28 14.42
CA SER A 332 7.36 13.71 14.84
C SER A 332 6.22 14.60 14.33
N LEU A 333 6.44 15.19 13.16
CA LEU A 333 5.55 16.11 12.49
C LEU A 333 5.16 15.50 11.15
N PRO A 334 3.85 15.28 10.92
CA PRO A 334 3.39 14.77 9.64
C PRO A 334 3.87 15.63 8.47
N THR A 335 4.45 15.01 7.43
CA THR A 335 4.88 15.73 6.23
C THR A 335 3.67 16.22 5.43
N PRO A 336 3.43 17.53 5.29
CA PRO A 336 2.34 18.04 4.47
C PRO A 336 2.79 18.13 3.00
N ALA A 337 1.89 17.74 2.08
CA ALA A 337 2.13 17.86 0.64
C ALA A 337 0.88 18.36 -0.09
N TYR A 338 1.08 18.93 -1.28
CA TYR A 338 -0.01 19.11 -2.22
C TYR A 338 0.38 18.79 -3.66
N ILE A 339 -0.58 18.24 -4.39
CA ILE A 339 -0.48 18.04 -5.84
C ILE A 339 -1.11 19.24 -6.55
N ASP A 340 -0.33 19.92 -7.39
CA ASP A 340 -0.82 21.06 -8.17
C ASP A 340 -1.69 20.62 -9.37
N ALA A 341 -2.23 21.59 -10.12
CA ALA A 341 -3.06 21.30 -11.28
C ALA A 341 -2.29 20.59 -12.43
N GLY A 342 -0.96 20.74 -12.48
CA GLY A 342 -0.09 20.01 -13.41
C GLY A 342 0.19 18.58 -12.99
N GLY A 343 -0.01 18.25 -11.71
CA GLY A 343 0.35 16.97 -11.12
C GLY A 343 1.72 16.96 -10.47
N ALA A 344 2.38 18.10 -10.30
CA ALA A 344 3.64 18.17 -9.57
C ALA A 344 3.37 18.15 -8.06
N ILE A 345 4.25 17.48 -7.31
CA ILE A 345 4.22 17.50 -5.86
C ILE A 345 4.97 18.73 -5.33
N LEU A 346 4.37 19.40 -4.36
CA LEU A 346 4.93 20.57 -3.71
C LEU A 346 4.77 20.41 -2.19
N ASN A 347 5.68 21.03 -1.44
CA ASN A 347 5.59 21.04 0.02
C ASN A 347 4.31 21.79 0.45
N GLY A 348 3.54 21.16 1.34
CA GLY A 348 2.35 21.75 1.95
C GLY A 348 2.68 22.57 3.21
N ASN A 349 1.62 23.01 3.88
CA ASN A 349 1.67 23.64 5.20
C ASN A 349 0.81 22.82 6.17
N THR A 350 1.26 22.67 7.41
CA THR A 350 0.57 21.92 8.48
C THR A 350 -0.65 22.63 9.07
N ASP A 351 -0.89 23.92 8.78
CA ASP A 351 -2.04 24.65 9.32
C ASP A 351 -3.37 24.34 8.59
N ALA A 352 -4.50 24.58 9.27
CA ALA A 352 -5.83 24.34 8.72
C ALA A 352 -6.23 25.33 7.62
N SER A 353 -5.49 26.42 7.42
CA SER A 353 -5.67 27.36 6.31
C SER A 353 -4.78 27.03 5.10
N GLY A 354 -3.91 26.02 5.23
CA GLY A 354 -2.83 25.74 4.31
C GLY A 354 -3.29 25.00 3.06
N VAL A 355 -2.50 25.14 2.00
CA VAL A 355 -2.68 24.38 0.77
C VAL A 355 -2.01 23.00 0.96
N ARG A 356 -2.79 22.01 1.37
CA ARG A 356 -2.42 20.59 1.37
C ARG A 356 -3.61 19.72 1.00
N ASN A 357 -3.35 18.65 0.27
CA ASN A 357 -4.34 17.61 -0.05
C ASN A 357 -3.84 16.19 0.27
N VAL A 358 -2.64 16.10 0.85
CA VAL A 358 -2.00 14.87 1.32
C VAL A 358 -1.20 15.22 2.58
N VAL A 359 -1.20 14.34 3.58
CA VAL A 359 -0.40 14.47 4.80
C VAL A 359 0.17 13.10 5.13
N GLY A 360 1.45 13.05 5.50
CA GLY A 360 2.08 11.80 5.92
C GLY A 360 1.55 11.28 7.25
N VAL A 361 1.83 10.01 7.53
CA VAL A 361 1.44 9.35 8.77
C VAL A 361 2.64 9.29 9.70
N GLU A 362 2.44 9.88 10.87
CA GLU A 362 3.46 10.06 11.88
C GLU A 362 3.12 9.29 13.16
N LYS A 363 4.12 9.06 14.01
CA LYS A 363 4.01 8.47 15.34
C LYS A 363 3.32 9.39 16.35
N ASN A 364 2.07 9.76 16.06
CA ASN A 364 1.27 10.69 16.85
C ASN A 364 -0.18 10.20 17.07
N TRP A 365 -0.94 11.01 17.79
CA TRP A 365 -2.36 10.78 18.03
C TRP A 365 -3.20 11.23 16.85
N GLY A 366 -4.15 10.41 16.42
CA GLY A 366 -5.18 10.75 15.44
C GLY A 366 -6.52 11.05 16.10
N ILE A 367 -7.28 12.01 15.55
CA ILE A 367 -8.63 12.36 15.97
C ILE A 367 -9.59 11.26 15.51
N THR A 368 -10.31 10.64 16.46
CA THR A 368 -11.19 9.50 16.17
C THR A 368 -12.65 9.85 16.32
N GLU A 369 -13.03 10.73 17.25
CA GLU A 369 -14.42 11.15 17.38
C GLU A 369 -14.51 12.55 17.98
N VAL A 370 -15.45 13.35 17.45
CA VAL A 370 -15.85 14.63 18.04
C VAL A 370 -17.35 14.63 18.24
N ALA A 371 -17.81 14.91 19.46
CA ALA A 371 -19.22 14.99 19.80
C ALA A 371 -19.60 16.41 20.22
N MET A 372 -20.71 16.90 19.69
CA MET A 372 -21.32 18.18 20.04
C MET A 372 -22.57 17.95 20.88
N LYS A 373 -22.77 18.84 21.86
CA LYS A 373 -24.02 19.03 22.60
C LYS A 373 -24.38 20.51 22.56
N VAL A 374 -25.60 20.86 22.20
CA VAL A 374 -26.13 22.22 22.36
C VAL A 374 -27.21 22.19 23.41
N SER A 375 -26.95 22.79 24.57
CA SER A 375 -27.96 22.98 25.62
C SER A 375 -28.66 24.31 25.43
N THR A 376 -29.98 24.31 25.60
CA THR A 376 -30.83 25.50 25.55
C THR A 376 -31.57 25.66 26.87
N THR A 377 -31.73 26.91 27.30
CA THR A 377 -32.46 27.27 28.51
C THR A 377 -33.42 28.42 28.20
N VAL A 378 -34.71 28.19 28.41
CA VAL A 378 -35.76 29.18 28.26
C VAL A 378 -35.80 30.03 29.53
N ILE A 379 -35.47 31.31 29.39
CA ILE A 379 -35.49 32.25 30.51
C ILE A 379 -36.91 32.76 30.70
N MET A 380 -37.47 32.41 31.86
CA MET A 380 -38.80 32.84 32.28
C MET A 380 -38.66 34.12 33.12
N THR A 381 -39.34 35.19 32.71
CA THR A 381 -39.46 36.40 33.53
C THR A 381 -40.76 36.32 34.34
N ALA A 382 -40.71 36.63 35.63
CA ALA A 382 -41.90 36.70 36.47
C ALA A 382 -42.88 37.72 35.86
N GLY A 383 -44.16 37.40 35.79
CA GLY A 383 -45.14 38.37 35.32
C GLY A 383 -45.10 39.63 36.19
N ASP A 384 -45.06 40.80 35.57
CA ASP A 384 -44.85 42.08 36.27
C ASP A 384 -46.04 42.52 37.14
N HIS A 385 -47.18 41.84 37.02
CA HIS A 385 -48.40 42.15 37.74
C HIS A 385 -49.45 41.03 37.70
N ASN A 386 -50.41 41.08 38.63
CA ASN A 386 -51.54 40.16 38.65
C ASN A 386 -52.59 40.56 37.62
N VAL A 387 -53.16 39.60 36.90
CA VAL A 387 -54.24 39.83 35.92
C VAL A 387 -55.50 39.11 36.35
N CYS A 388 -56.61 39.83 36.52
CA CYS A 388 -57.93 39.25 36.69
C CYS A 388 -58.59 39.10 35.31
N SER A 389 -58.61 37.87 34.78
CA SER A 389 -59.16 37.57 33.44
C SER A 389 -60.65 37.22 33.46
N GLY A 390 -61.29 37.25 34.63
CA GLY A 390 -62.73 37.09 34.77
C GLY A 390 -63.12 36.48 36.12
N GLY A 391 -64.31 35.89 36.14
CA GLY A 391 -64.95 35.38 37.36
C GLY A 391 -66.14 36.23 37.76
N ASP A 392 -66.85 35.76 38.78
CA ASP A 392 -68.15 36.31 39.15
C ASP A 392 -68.28 36.31 40.67
N LEU A 393 -68.53 37.49 41.23
CA LEU A 393 -68.73 37.72 42.65
C LEU A 393 -70.20 38.05 42.91
N ASN A 394 -70.86 37.18 43.66
CA ASN A 394 -72.15 37.44 44.26
C ASN A 394 -71.94 38.33 45.49
N ILE A 395 -72.57 39.49 45.46
CA ILE A 395 -72.38 40.54 46.46
C ILE A 395 -73.67 40.75 47.25
N ASN A 396 -73.50 41.19 48.50
CA ASN A 396 -74.62 41.60 49.34
C ASN A 396 -74.44 43.04 49.80
N PRO A 397 -74.93 44.04 49.05
CA PRO A 397 -75.03 45.39 49.55
C PRO A 397 -76.13 45.42 50.63
N GLN A 398 -75.82 45.27 51.92
CA GLN A 398 -76.84 45.25 52.99
C GLN A 398 -77.24 46.68 53.41
N ASN A 399 -77.78 46.81 54.62
CA ASN A 399 -78.37 48.02 55.18
C ASN A 399 -77.35 49.02 55.75
N SER A 400 -76.06 48.88 55.49
CA SER A 400 -75.06 49.92 55.80
C SER A 400 -74.61 50.64 54.53
N ALA A 401 -74.36 51.95 54.61
CA ALA A 401 -74.06 52.80 53.45
C ALA A 401 -72.66 52.54 52.87
N ASP A 402 -71.80 51.86 53.62
CA ASP A 402 -70.38 51.61 53.36
C ASP A 402 -70.10 50.22 52.77
N GLU A 403 -71.09 49.39 52.43
CA GLU A 403 -70.84 47.99 52.04
C GLU A 403 -70.66 47.74 50.53
N PHE A 404 -71.00 48.72 49.69
CA PHE A 404 -70.75 48.64 48.24
C PHE A 404 -70.49 50.02 47.65
N THR A 405 -69.37 50.15 46.95
CA THR A 405 -69.04 51.33 46.13
C THR A 405 -68.25 50.88 44.90
N LEU A 406 -68.81 51.12 43.73
CA LEU A 406 -68.12 50.98 42.45
C LEU A 406 -67.76 52.38 41.93
N THR A 407 -66.48 52.67 41.81
CA THR A 407 -65.96 53.96 41.35
C THR A 407 -65.65 53.91 39.86
N LYS A 408 -66.29 54.78 39.09
CA LYS A 408 -66.06 54.99 37.65
C LYS A 408 -65.82 56.47 37.38
N ALA A 409 -65.27 56.81 36.22
CA ALA A 409 -64.91 58.19 35.87
C ALA A 409 -66.10 59.17 35.93
N SER A 410 -67.32 58.70 35.70
CA SER A 410 -68.56 59.50 35.71
C SER A 410 -69.25 59.60 37.07
N GLY A 411 -68.62 59.13 38.16
CA GLY A 411 -69.16 59.13 39.52
C GLY A 411 -69.45 57.73 40.07
N ASN A 412 -69.65 57.60 41.39
CA ASN A 412 -69.77 56.29 42.03
C ASN A 412 -71.17 55.66 41.86
N ILE A 413 -71.22 54.34 41.64
CA ILE A 413 -72.42 53.53 41.93
C ILE A 413 -72.26 53.01 43.36
N THR A 414 -73.04 53.55 44.28
CA THR A 414 -73.01 53.11 45.69
C THR A 414 -74.17 52.17 45.97
N ARG A 415 -74.21 51.61 47.18
CA ARG A 415 -75.38 50.89 47.67
C ARG A 415 -76.67 51.70 47.53
N ASP A 416 -76.64 53.01 47.80
CA ASP A 416 -77.83 53.87 47.69
C ASP A 416 -78.28 54.04 46.24
N THR A 417 -77.34 54.09 45.29
CA THR A 417 -77.65 54.04 43.86
C THR A 417 -78.37 52.73 43.50
N LEU A 418 -77.87 51.58 44.00
CA LEU A 418 -78.51 50.28 43.78
C LEU A 418 -79.92 50.19 44.42
N MET A 419 -80.15 50.87 45.54
CA MET A 419 -81.45 50.95 46.20
C MET A 419 -82.44 51.85 45.47
N ALA A 420 -81.99 53.01 44.99
CA ALA A 420 -82.82 54.03 44.38
C ALA A 420 -83.22 53.67 42.94
N ASP A 421 -82.28 53.11 42.15
CA ASP A 421 -82.45 52.90 40.71
C ASP A 421 -83.09 51.53 40.36
N SER A 422 -83.65 50.82 41.35
CA SER A 422 -84.43 49.58 41.18
C SER A 422 -83.58 48.35 40.79
N PRO A 423 -84.09 47.09 40.86
CA PRO A 423 -83.33 45.88 40.52
C PRO A 423 -82.95 45.77 39.03
N GLY A 424 -83.41 46.70 38.20
CA GLY A 424 -83.07 46.78 36.77
C GLY A 424 -81.72 47.44 36.48
N LEU A 425 -81.04 48.05 37.48
CA LEU A 425 -79.73 48.66 37.24
C LEU A 425 -78.72 47.60 36.79
N THR A 426 -78.09 47.86 35.65
CA THR A 426 -76.93 47.10 35.16
C THR A 426 -75.85 48.08 34.77
N TYR A 427 -74.60 47.67 34.92
CA TYR A 427 -73.46 48.48 34.50
C TYR A 427 -72.38 47.58 33.92
N VAL A 428 -72.06 47.81 32.65
CA VAL A 428 -70.93 47.20 31.96
C VAL A 428 -70.03 48.34 31.48
N GLY A 429 -68.80 48.40 31.97
CA GLY A 429 -67.90 49.47 31.57
C GLY A 429 -66.67 49.62 32.47
N PRO A 430 -65.82 50.60 32.13
CA PRO A 430 -64.57 50.84 32.83
C PRO A 430 -64.79 51.40 34.25
N ALA A 431 -64.05 50.88 35.21
CA ALA A 431 -64.08 51.30 36.61
C ALA A 431 -62.66 51.45 37.15
N ALA A 432 -62.47 52.31 38.14
CA ALA A 432 -61.18 52.52 38.81
C ALA A 432 -61.02 51.59 40.02
N SER A 433 -62.09 51.38 40.78
CA SER A 433 -62.10 50.50 41.95
C SER A 433 -63.52 50.01 42.28
N VAL A 434 -63.63 48.89 42.96
CA VAL A 434 -64.85 48.42 43.60
C VAL A 434 -64.56 47.97 45.03
N TYR A 435 -65.26 48.58 45.98
CA TYR A 435 -65.33 48.15 47.36
C TYR A 435 -66.62 47.34 47.53
N LEU A 436 -66.51 46.08 47.96
CA LEU A 436 -67.65 45.16 48.06
C LEU A 436 -67.49 44.14 49.17
N LYS A 437 -68.61 43.54 49.59
CA LYS A 437 -68.65 42.38 50.49
C LYS A 437 -69.18 41.15 49.77
N VAL A 438 -68.37 40.08 49.73
CA VAL A 438 -68.69 38.85 48.96
C VAL A 438 -69.56 37.88 49.77
N LYS A 439 -70.52 37.21 49.13
CA LYS A 439 -71.38 36.19 49.74
C LYS A 439 -70.72 34.81 49.82
N ALA A 440 -71.37 33.88 50.54
CA ALA A 440 -70.95 32.49 50.63
C ALA A 440 -70.98 31.73 49.29
N GLN A 441 -71.85 32.10 48.35
CA GLN A 441 -72.01 31.47 47.05
C GLN A 441 -71.56 32.41 45.94
N GLY A 442 -70.78 31.95 44.95
CA GLY A 442 -70.31 32.79 43.83
C GLY A 442 -69.24 33.78 44.28
N ARG A 443 -68.02 33.31 44.52
CA ARG A 443 -66.96 34.11 45.16
C ARG A 443 -65.59 33.91 44.50
N THR A 444 -65.60 33.54 43.24
CA THR A 444 -64.39 33.11 42.53
C THR A 444 -64.04 34.13 41.47
N LEU A 445 -62.83 34.67 41.56
CA LEU A 445 -62.17 35.37 40.46
C LEU A 445 -61.15 34.45 39.81
N THR A 446 -60.90 34.63 38.52
CA THR A 446 -59.77 33.99 37.83
C THR A 446 -58.64 35.00 37.80
N ILE A 447 -57.63 34.79 38.64
CA ILE A 447 -56.45 35.66 38.75
C ILE A 447 -55.22 34.85 38.35
N ASN A 448 -54.41 35.36 37.43
CA ASN A 448 -53.23 34.68 36.89
C ASN A 448 -53.56 33.27 36.35
N GLY A 449 -54.72 33.13 35.71
CA GLY A 449 -55.21 31.86 35.17
C GLY A 449 -55.73 30.86 36.21
N GLN A 450 -55.66 31.17 37.50
CA GLN A 450 -56.09 30.29 38.59
C GLN A 450 -57.37 30.82 39.27
N PRO A 451 -58.29 29.93 39.70
CA PRO A 451 -59.47 30.33 40.45
C PRO A 451 -59.08 30.72 41.89
N VAL A 452 -59.25 31.99 42.24
CA VAL A 452 -59.07 32.54 43.59
C VAL A 452 -60.44 32.70 44.25
N GLN A 453 -60.68 31.94 45.33
CA GLN A 453 -61.90 32.07 46.13
C GLN A 453 -61.74 33.15 47.20
N LEU A 454 -62.55 34.19 47.12
CA LEU A 454 -62.63 35.24 48.13
C LEU A 454 -63.34 34.71 49.38
N ALA A 455 -62.87 35.11 50.56
CA ALA A 455 -63.47 34.72 51.83
C ALA A 455 -64.88 35.34 51.97
N PRO A 456 -65.88 34.57 52.42
CA PRO A 456 -67.25 35.08 52.54
C PRO A 456 -67.35 36.09 53.69
N ASN A 457 -68.21 37.08 53.54
CA ASN A 457 -68.45 38.16 54.51
C ASN A 457 -67.24 39.08 54.80
N VAL A 458 -66.19 39.01 53.98
CA VAL A 458 -65.05 39.93 54.02
C VAL A 458 -65.27 41.06 53.01
N HIS A 459 -64.85 42.27 53.39
CA HIS A 459 -64.83 43.41 52.47
C HIS A 459 -63.55 43.39 51.66
N TYR A 460 -63.68 43.53 50.34
CA TYR A 460 -62.58 43.62 49.41
C TYR A 460 -62.64 44.94 48.65
N THR A 461 -61.50 45.60 48.53
CA THR A 461 -61.26 46.65 47.54
C THR A 461 -60.53 46.02 46.37
N ILE A 462 -61.14 46.01 45.20
CA ILE A 462 -60.54 45.52 43.96
C ILE A 462 -60.34 46.73 43.04
N SER A 463 -59.11 46.97 42.58
CA SER A 463 -58.77 48.13 41.76
C SER A 463 -57.78 47.80 40.67
N GLY A 464 -57.74 48.61 39.61
CA GLY A 464 -56.81 48.45 38.51
C GLY A 464 -56.92 49.63 37.53
N PRO A 465 -55.83 50.04 36.87
CA PRO A 465 -55.86 51.16 35.91
C PRO A 465 -56.66 50.82 34.65
N ASN A 466 -56.70 49.55 34.24
CA ASN A 466 -57.51 49.04 33.14
C ASN A 466 -58.55 48.02 33.65
N MET A 467 -59.40 48.43 34.60
CA MET A 467 -60.46 47.57 35.11
C MET A 467 -61.78 47.81 34.39
N THR A 468 -62.40 46.73 33.91
CA THR A 468 -63.78 46.69 33.40
C THR A 468 -64.62 45.79 34.29
N VAL A 469 -65.83 46.22 34.61
CA VAL A 469 -66.76 45.45 35.44
C VAL A 469 -68.07 45.19 34.71
N ASN A 470 -68.76 44.12 35.09
CA ASN A 470 -70.14 43.84 34.70
C ASN A 470 -70.98 43.59 35.96
N LEU A 471 -71.59 44.66 36.47
CA LEU A 471 -72.50 44.66 37.60
C LEU A 471 -73.95 44.44 37.13
N ARG A 472 -74.63 43.46 37.72
CA ARG A 472 -76.01 43.09 37.34
C ARG A 472 -76.79 42.48 38.51
N ASN A 473 -78.11 42.59 38.46
CA ASN A 473 -79.00 41.85 39.35
C ASN A 473 -79.63 40.67 38.58
N LEU A 474 -79.55 39.46 39.12
CA LEU A 474 -80.17 38.27 38.51
C LEU A 474 -81.69 38.16 38.77
N ASN A 475 -82.27 39.05 39.58
CA ASN A 475 -83.70 39.19 39.79
C ASN A 475 -84.19 40.60 39.39
N PRO A 476 -84.13 40.97 38.10
CA PRO A 476 -84.50 42.32 37.64
C PRO A 476 -85.98 42.66 37.85
N ALA A 477 -86.83 41.66 38.11
CA ALA A 477 -88.28 41.81 38.35
C ALA A 477 -88.64 42.01 39.83
N ALA A 478 -87.65 42.16 40.73
CA ALA A 478 -87.90 42.42 42.15
C ALA A 478 -88.71 43.71 42.36
N ARG A 479 -89.75 43.64 43.20
CA ARG A 479 -90.68 44.76 43.44
C ARG A 479 -90.24 45.70 44.55
N ASN A 480 -89.24 45.31 45.32
CA ASN A 480 -88.66 46.08 46.41
C ASN A 480 -87.20 45.67 46.66
N TRP A 481 -86.46 46.50 47.40
CA TRP A 481 -85.07 46.25 47.75
C TRP A 481 -84.84 44.88 48.40
N ALA A 482 -85.74 44.44 49.27
CA ALA A 482 -85.62 43.14 49.94
C ALA A 482 -85.66 41.94 48.97
N GLN A 483 -86.36 42.06 47.83
CA GLN A 483 -86.40 41.05 46.77
C GLN A 483 -85.20 41.13 45.81
N ALA A 484 -84.57 42.31 45.69
CA ALA A 484 -83.36 42.54 44.89
C ALA A 484 -82.09 42.16 45.68
N MET A 485 -82.17 42.24 47.01
CA MET A 485 -81.09 41.99 47.95
C MET A 485 -80.60 40.53 47.84
N GLY A 486 -79.30 40.36 47.64
CA GLY A 486 -78.66 39.04 47.54
C GLY A 486 -78.70 38.37 46.17
N HIS A 487 -79.18 39.06 45.13
CA HIS A 487 -79.15 38.64 43.72
C HIS A 487 -78.20 39.51 42.86
N TRP A 488 -77.37 40.34 43.48
CA TRP A 488 -76.39 41.19 42.80
C TRP A 488 -75.10 40.42 42.51
N TRP A 489 -74.61 40.53 41.29
CA TRP A 489 -73.39 39.90 40.80
C TRP A 489 -72.51 40.92 40.09
N ILE A 490 -71.21 40.77 40.25
CA ILE A 490 -70.22 41.57 39.55
C ILE A 490 -69.14 40.67 38.97
N SER A 491 -68.93 40.76 37.65
CA SER A 491 -67.74 40.23 36.99
C SER A 491 -66.68 41.31 36.90
N ILE A 492 -65.41 40.95 37.07
CA ILE A 492 -64.30 41.90 37.06
C ILE A 492 -63.22 41.39 36.10
N TRP A 493 -62.79 42.27 35.20
CA TRP A 493 -61.61 42.10 34.37
C TRP A 493 -60.67 43.25 34.67
N ALA A 494 -59.45 42.98 35.12
CA ALA A 494 -58.52 44.04 35.52
C ALA A 494 -57.09 43.63 35.22
N ASP A 495 -56.35 44.55 34.62
CA ASP A 495 -54.96 44.36 34.22
C ASP A 495 -54.15 45.66 34.38
N PRO A 496 -53.28 45.78 35.41
CA PRO A 496 -53.15 44.90 36.57
C PRO A 496 -54.36 44.95 37.53
N VAL A 497 -54.53 43.91 38.36
CA VAL A 497 -55.49 43.85 39.47
C VAL A 497 -54.80 43.95 40.83
N PHE A 498 -55.34 44.79 41.71
CA PHE A 498 -54.97 44.91 43.12
C PHE A 498 -56.19 44.57 43.98
N ILE A 499 -56.03 43.67 44.96
CA ILE A 499 -57.11 43.26 45.87
C ILE A 499 -56.65 43.40 47.32
N ASP A 500 -57.42 44.11 48.14
CA ASP A 500 -57.16 44.31 49.57
C ASP A 500 -58.41 43.98 50.41
N PRO A 501 -58.31 43.11 51.44
CA PRO A 501 -57.13 42.32 51.82
C PRO A 501 -56.80 41.25 50.78
N ASP A 502 -55.53 40.83 50.72
CA ASP A 502 -55.08 39.79 49.78
C ASP A 502 -55.85 38.47 50.03
N PRO A 503 -56.62 37.96 49.04
CA PRO A 503 -57.34 36.70 49.16
C PRO A 503 -56.44 35.45 49.03
N GLY A 504 -55.12 35.60 48.94
CA GLY A 504 -54.17 34.54 48.62
C GLY A 504 -53.93 34.46 47.12
N ILE A 505 -53.63 35.59 46.49
CA ILE A 505 -53.38 35.67 45.05
C ILE A 505 -52.13 34.83 44.70
N PRO A 506 -52.23 33.87 43.76
CA PRO A 506 -51.06 33.13 43.31
C PRO A 506 -50.12 34.06 42.55
N PRO A 507 -48.79 33.82 42.60
CA PRO A 507 -47.83 34.64 41.88
C PRO A 507 -48.16 34.67 40.37
N PRO A 508 -47.86 35.76 39.65
CA PRO A 508 -48.01 35.85 38.20
C PRO A 508 -47.34 34.67 37.50
N VAL A 509 -48.01 34.13 36.48
CA VAL A 509 -47.43 33.04 35.67
C VAL A 509 -46.20 33.60 34.94
N PRO A 510 -45.00 33.02 35.14
CA PRO A 510 -43.81 33.45 34.43
C PRO A 510 -43.99 33.28 32.92
N THR A 511 -43.58 34.26 32.12
CA THR A 511 -43.60 34.16 30.66
C THR A 511 -42.19 33.99 30.12
N PRO A 512 -42.01 33.18 29.06
CA PRO A 512 -40.72 33.07 28.40
C PRO A 512 -40.40 34.41 27.73
N THR A 513 -39.19 34.92 27.93
CA THR A 513 -38.75 36.20 27.33
C THR A 513 -37.48 36.03 26.52
N ALA A 514 -36.48 35.34 27.08
CA ALA A 514 -35.19 35.15 26.45
C ALA A 514 -34.84 33.66 26.30
N LEU A 515 -33.90 33.37 25.42
CA LEU A 515 -33.34 32.04 25.21
C LEU A 515 -31.83 32.09 25.39
N GLU A 516 -31.28 31.23 26.23
CA GLU A 516 -29.85 30.99 26.29
C GLU A 516 -29.51 29.68 25.60
N PHE A 517 -28.39 29.64 24.88
CA PHE A 517 -27.85 28.39 24.39
C PHE A 517 -26.34 28.31 24.56
N THR A 518 -25.85 27.09 24.84
CA THR A 518 -24.44 26.80 25.11
C THR A 518 -24.01 25.57 24.31
N PRO A 519 -23.23 25.75 23.24
CA PRO A 519 -22.54 24.65 22.57
C PRO A 519 -21.46 24.08 23.48
N SER A 520 -21.32 22.76 23.53
CA SER A 520 -20.35 22.04 24.35
C SER A 520 -19.83 20.83 23.59
N PHE A 521 -18.60 20.41 23.87
CA PHE A 521 -17.90 19.40 23.06
C PHE A 521 -17.20 18.33 23.90
N LYS A 522 -17.13 17.12 23.34
CA LYS A 522 -16.21 16.06 23.76
C LYS A 522 -15.37 15.66 22.54
N GLY A 523 -14.19 15.11 22.80
CA GLY A 523 -13.34 14.54 21.77
C GLY A 523 -12.65 13.28 22.24
N GLU A 524 -12.23 12.48 21.28
CA GLU A 524 -11.46 11.26 21.43
C GLU A 524 -10.28 11.28 20.44
N LEU A 525 -9.14 10.80 20.92
CA LEU A 525 -7.92 10.58 20.16
C LEU A 525 -7.51 9.11 20.30
N TYR A 526 -6.90 8.56 19.26
CA TYR A 526 -6.31 7.22 19.26
C TYR A 526 -4.85 7.28 18.85
N TYR A 527 -4.03 6.54 19.59
CA TYR A 527 -2.64 6.30 19.29
C TYR A 527 -2.46 4.81 19.02
N PRO A 528 -2.26 4.38 17.75
CA PRO A 528 -2.30 2.98 17.38
C PRO A 528 -1.03 2.19 17.74
N PHE A 529 0.07 2.85 18.10
CA PHE A 529 1.39 2.21 18.07
C PHE A 529 1.82 1.54 19.39
N GLU A 530 1.23 1.92 20.52
CA GLU A 530 1.52 1.31 21.81
C GLU A 530 0.39 1.50 22.83
N PRO A 531 0.24 0.57 23.79
CA PRO A 531 -0.63 0.75 24.94
C PRO A 531 -0.02 1.73 25.94
N ASP A 532 -0.87 2.42 26.71
CA ASP A 532 -0.48 3.42 27.72
C ASP A 532 0.37 4.58 27.18
N ALA A 533 0.21 4.90 25.89
CA ALA A 533 0.99 5.91 25.16
C ALA A 533 0.86 7.32 25.75
N GLN A 534 -0.20 7.63 26.48
CA GLN A 534 -0.40 8.92 27.14
C GLN A 534 0.70 9.26 28.16
N ALA A 535 1.45 8.26 28.64
CA ALA A 535 2.55 8.47 29.57
C ALA A 535 3.87 8.81 28.86
N SER A 536 4.15 8.17 27.72
CA SER A 536 5.38 8.34 26.91
C SER A 536 5.25 9.49 25.91
N VAL A 537 4.09 9.60 25.27
CA VAL A 537 3.72 10.59 24.25
C VAL A 537 2.42 11.27 24.70
N PRO A 538 2.47 12.23 25.64
CA PRO A 538 1.27 12.87 26.15
C PRO A 538 0.45 13.51 25.02
N PRO A 539 -0.88 13.30 25.01
CA PRO A 539 -1.74 13.94 24.02
C PRO A 539 -1.64 15.46 24.18
N GLY A 540 -1.56 16.14 23.04
CA GLY A 540 -1.50 17.57 22.98
C GLY A 540 -2.84 18.26 23.31
N THR A 541 -3.01 19.49 22.84
CA THR A 541 -4.29 20.22 22.98
C THR A 541 -5.20 19.94 21.79
N LEU A 542 -6.36 19.34 22.04
CA LEU A 542 -7.43 19.19 21.05
C LEU A 542 -8.35 20.42 21.10
N SER A 543 -8.46 21.14 20.00
CA SER A 543 -9.30 22.33 19.84
C SER A 543 -10.41 22.08 18.81
N VAL A 544 -11.64 22.44 19.13
CA VAL A 544 -12.80 22.34 18.22
C VAL A 544 -13.27 23.73 17.83
N MET A 545 -13.25 24.00 16.53
CA MET A 545 -13.80 25.21 15.91
C MET A 545 -15.23 24.92 15.44
N TYR A 546 -16.19 25.78 15.76
CA TYR A 546 -17.60 25.50 15.50
C TYR A 546 -18.42 26.75 15.21
N ARG A 547 -19.59 26.56 14.60
CA ARG A 547 -20.64 27.57 14.45
C ARG A 547 -22.02 26.99 14.76
N VAL A 548 -22.78 27.64 15.63
CA VAL A 548 -24.17 27.27 15.97
C VAL A 548 -25.09 28.47 15.76
N ASN A 549 -26.16 28.27 15.00
CA ASN A 549 -27.20 29.28 14.78
C ASN A 549 -28.52 28.79 15.37
N VAL A 550 -29.18 29.66 16.13
CA VAL A 550 -30.52 29.44 16.68
C VAL A 550 -31.42 30.54 16.16
N THR A 551 -32.61 30.17 15.68
CA THR A 551 -33.65 31.10 15.23
C THR A 551 -34.90 30.89 16.07
N THR A 552 -35.51 31.97 16.55
CA THR A 552 -36.73 31.93 17.34
C THR A 552 -37.96 32.24 16.49
N ALA A 553 -39.15 31.96 17.00
CA ALA A 553 -40.42 32.25 16.34
C ALA A 553 -40.65 33.76 16.14
N THR A 554 -40.02 34.61 16.95
CA THR A 554 -40.01 36.07 16.77
C THR A 554 -39.12 36.53 15.60
N GLY A 555 -38.34 35.61 15.01
CA GLY A 555 -37.36 35.89 13.96
C GLY A 555 -36.00 36.35 14.50
N ALA A 556 -35.83 36.44 15.81
CA ALA A 556 -34.54 36.74 16.43
C ALA A 556 -33.57 35.59 16.20
N THR A 557 -32.29 35.92 15.98
CA THR A 557 -31.23 34.94 15.76
C THR A 557 -30.10 35.12 16.76
N GLY A 558 -29.55 33.99 17.22
CA GLY A 558 -28.33 33.94 18.01
C GLY A 558 -27.29 33.10 17.27
N VAL A 559 -26.04 33.56 17.30
CA VAL A 559 -24.90 32.88 16.66
C VAL A 559 -23.79 32.70 17.69
N ALA A 560 -23.35 31.46 17.87
CA ALA A 560 -22.12 31.13 18.60
C ALA A 560 -21.09 30.65 17.58
N ASP A 561 -19.97 31.38 17.45
CA ASP A 561 -18.89 31.08 16.51
C ASP A 561 -17.56 31.27 17.25
N ALA A 562 -16.94 30.15 17.65
CA ALA A 562 -15.81 30.16 18.57
C ALA A 562 -14.95 28.90 18.44
N THR A 563 -13.87 28.87 19.22
CA THR A 563 -13.01 27.68 19.41
C THR A 563 -13.02 27.29 20.88
N VAL A 564 -13.11 25.99 21.16
CA VAL A 564 -13.06 25.42 22.52
C VAL A 564 -11.94 24.40 22.59
N ASN A 565 -11.09 24.52 23.61
CA ASN A 565 -10.07 23.52 23.92
C ASN A 565 -10.68 22.46 24.82
N LEU A 566 -10.55 21.19 24.44
CA LEU A 566 -11.17 20.07 25.14
C LEU A 566 -10.30 19.56 26.28
N VAL A 567 -10.95 19.09 27.34
CA VAL A 567 -10.29 18.42 28.46
C VAL A 567 -10.29 16.92 28.25
N LEU A 568 -9.13 16.37 27.91
CA LEU A 568 -8.88 14.94 27.70
C LEU A 568 -8.44 14.27 29.02
N ALA A 569 -9.41 13.74 29.78
CA ALA A 569 -9.19 13.25 31.15
C ALA A 569 -9.35 11.72 31.32
N GLY A 570 -9.86 11.01 30.32
CA GLY A 570 -9.97 9.56 30.30
C GLY A 570 -8.91 8.94 29.41
N ALA A 571 -8.42 7.76 29.76
CA ALA A 571 -7.54 6.96 28.93
C ALA A 571 -7.86 5.46 29.09
N THR A 572 -7.81 4.69 27.99
CA THR A 572 -7.96 3.23 28.01
C THR A 572 -7.17 2.61 26.87
N ASN A 573 -6.67 1.40 27.07
CA ASN A 573 -6.06 0.63 25.97
C ASN A 573 -7.17 0.01 25.11
N ALA A 574 -6.99 0.03 23.80
CA ALA A 574 -7.88 -0.58 22.82
C ALA A 574 -7.04 -1.09 21.65
N ASP A 575 -7.17 -2.37 21.30
CA ASP A 575 -6.50 -3.00 20.16
C ASP A 575 -4.98 -2.75 20.07
N ASN A 576 -4.30 -2.99 21.20
CA ASN A 576 -2.89 -2.67 21.47
C ASN A 576 -2.47 -1.21 21.29
N GLY A 577 -3.39 -0.32 20.94
CA GLY A 577 -3.22 1.11 21.01
C GLY A 577 -3.80 1.72 22.29
N THR A 578 -3.84 3.04 22.29
CA THR A 578 -4.30 3.87 23.41
C THR A 578 -5.36 4.85 22.94
N LEU A 579 -6.50 4.87 23.62
CA LEU A 579 -7.51 5.92 23.50
C LEU A 579 -7.31 6.95 24.61
N VAL A 580 -7.44 8.22 24.27
CA VAL A 580 -7.59 9.32 25.23
C VAL A 580 -8.83 10.13 24.87
N TYR A 581 -9.63 10.47 25.86
CA TYR A 581 -10.94 11.07 25.61
C TYR A 581 -11.43 12.03 26.70
N SER A 582 -12.43 12.81 26.34
CA SER A 582 -13.15 13.70 27.26
C SER A 582 -14.17 12.90 28.09
N THR A 583 -14.11 13.00 29.42
CA THR A 583 -15.09 12.35 30.31
C THR A 583 -16.38 13.16 30.48
N ALA A 584 -16.34 14.46 30.13
CA ALA A 584 -17.46 15.38 30.21
C ALA A 584 -17.43 16.37 29.04
N TYR A 585 -18.59 16.98 28.75
CA TYR A 585 -18.68 18.04 27.76
C TYR A 585 -18.01 19.33 28.27
N THR A 586 -17.08 19.86 27.48
CA THR A 586 -16.46 21.17 27.71
C THR A 586 -17.33 22.25 27.08
N ALA A 587 -17.86 23.17 27.90
CA ALA A 587 -18.75 24.22 27.45
C ALA A 587 -17.99 25.36 26.73
N GLY A 588 -18.53 25.80 25.61
CA GLY A 588 -18.17 27.05 24.96
C GLY A 588 -18.90 28.26 25.56
N PRO A 589 -18.78 29.44 24.94
CA PRO A 589 -19.54 30.62 25.32
C PRO A 589 -21.06 30.39 25.24
N THR A 590 -21.76 30.82 26.30
CA THR A 590 -23.22 30.94 26.32
C THR A 590 -23.65 32.18 25.55
N VAL A 591 -24.66 32.05 24.69
CA VAL A 591 -25.26 33.15 23.94
C VAL A 591 -26.70 33.34 24.38
N THR A 592 -27.08 34.59 24.68
CA THR A 592 -28.43 34.98 25.10
C THR A 592 -29.14 35.73 23.97
N ILE A 593 -30.36 35.31 23.63
CA ILE A 593 -31.29 35.98 22.72
C ILE A 593 -32.37 36.63 23.59
N ALA A 594 -32.26 37.95 23.81
CA ALA A 594 -33.09 38.66 24.79
C ALA A 594 -34.59 38.71 24.44
N ASP A 595 -34.93 38.86 23.16
CA ASP A 595 -36.32 38.95 22.65
C ASP A 595 -36.73 37.66 21.92
N ALA A 596 -36.41 36.52 22.54
CA ALA A 596 -36.58 35.21 21.91
C ALA A 596 -38.05 34.83 21.75
N PHE A 597 -38.91 35.28 22.66
CA PHE A 597 -40.29 34.82 22.76
C PHE A 597 -41.27 35.98 22.92
N ASP A 598 -42.43 35.85 22.26
CA ASP A 598 -43.56 36.75 22.43
C ASP A 598 -44.81 35.93 22.77
N ALA A 599 -45.12 35.85 24.06
CA ALA A 599 -46.32 35.16 24.55
C ALA A 599 -47.61 35.98 24.31
N THR A 600 -47.49 37.26 23.93
CA THR A 600 -48.61 38.18 23.73
C THR A 600 -49.11 38.20 22.28
N SER A 601 -48.31 37.71 21.34
CA SER A 601 -48.70 37.60 19.93
C SER A 601 -49.81 36.55 19.72
N ILE A 602 -50.58 36.71 18.65
CA ILE A 602 -51.62 35.75 18.23
C ILE A 602 -51.33 35.29 16.80
N PRO A 603 -50.85 34.05 16.58
CA PRO A 603 -50.54 33.02 17.59
C PRO A 603 -49.28 33.36 18.44
N PRO A 604 -49.13 32.80 19.65
CA PRO A 604 -47.94 32.98 20.49
C PRO A 604 -46.67 32.50 19.77
N LEU A 605 -45.60 33.29 19.86
CA LEU A 605 -44.30 32.98 19.28
C LEU A 605 -43.34 32.49 20.37
N THR A 606 -43.55 31.26 20.82
CA THR A 606 -42.83 30.67 21.98
C THR A 606 -41.86 29.55 21.63
N SER A 607 -41.54 29.36 20.35
CA SER A 607 -40.65 28.27 19.91
C SER A 607 -39.33 28.77 19.33
N TYR A 608 -38.33 27.91 19.30
CA TYR A 608 -37.05 28.12 18.63
C TYR A 608 -36.63 26.86 17.85
N THR A 609 -35.65 27.03 16.96
CA THR A 609 -35.03 25.96 16.17
C THR A 609 -33.53 26.22 16.03
N LEU A 610 -32.71 25.19 16.24
CA LEU A 610 -31.30 25.21 15.83
C LEU A 610 -31.24 25.06 14.31
N THR A 611 -30.95 26.15 13.61
CA THR A 611 -30.90 26.20 12.15
C THR A 611 -29.54 25.80 11.60
N LEU A 612 -28.50 25.79 12.44
CA LEU A 612 -27.19 25.26 12.11
C LEU A 612 -26.49 24.80 13.40
N ALA A 613 -25.90 23.62 13.38
CA ALA A 613 -24.94 23.16 14.37
C ALA A 613 -23.77 22.54 13.60
N GLN A 614 -22.65 23.27 13.48
CA GLN A 614 -21.53 22.88 12.62
C GLN A 614 -20.25 22.76 13.42
N ILE A 615 -19.53 21.66 13.22
CA ILE A 615 -18.10 21.55 13.55
C ILE A 615 -17.35 21.96 12.30
N THR A 616 -16.67 23.09 12.37
CA THR A 616 -15.85 23.59 11.25
C THR A 616 -14.58 22.78 11.14
N ALA A 617 -13.87 22.59 12.25
CA ALA A 617 -12.62 21.84 12.29
C ALA A 617 -12.36 21.31 13.71
N ALA A 618 -11.61 20.22 13.80
CA ALA A 618 -10.92 19.79 15.01
C ALA A 618 -9.41 19.79 14.73
N GLN A 619 -8.62 20.40 15.61
CA GLN A 619 -7.17 20.49 15.48
C GLN A 619 -6.51 19.93 16.73
N LEU A 620 -5.55 19.02 16.53
CA LEU A 620 -4.67 18.56 17.57
C LEU A 620 -3.31 19.26 17.45
N ARG A 621 -2.85 19.87 18.54
CA ARG A 621 -1.55 20.52 18.63
C ARG A 621 -0.67 19.86 19.67
N ASN A 622 0.58 19.56 19.34
CA ASN A 622 1.54 19.01 20.30
C ASN A 622 1.93 20.02 21.39
N ALA A 623 2.78 19.62 22.34
CA ALA A 623 3.25 20.49 23.43
C ALA A 623 4.04 21.73 22.96
N SER A 624 4.53 21.72 21.72
CA SER A 624 5.21 22.83 21.06
C SER A 624 4.26 23.73 20.24
N ASP A 625 2.94 23.54 20.38
CA ASP A 625 1.87 24.26 19.67
C ASP A 625 1.84 24.02 18.13
N GLN A 626 2.51 22.96 17.66
CA GLN A 626 2.50 22.56 16.25
C GLN A 626 1.31 21.65 15.98
N VAL A 627 0.62 21.87 14.85
CA VAL A 627 -0.50 21.03 14.41
C VAL A 627 0.04 19.67 13.99
N VAL A 628 -0.45 18.62 14.64
CA VAL A 628 -0.08 17.23 14.36
C VAL A 628 -1.24 16.41 13.81
N ASP A 629 -2.47 16.91 13.94
CA ASP A 629 -3.63 16.38 13.24
C ASP A 629 -4.70 17.49 13.05
N CYS A 630 -5.48 17.42 11.97
CA CYS A 630 -6.55 18.36 11.66
C CYS A 630 -7.66 17.74 10.81
N ALA A 631 -8.87 17.69 11.34
CA ALA A 631 -10.05 17.15 10.67
C ALA A 631 -11.11 18.24 10.38
N PRO A 632 -11.48 18.51 9.12
CA PRO A 632 -10.80 18.05 7.89
C PRO A 632 -9.52 18.85 7.63
N LEU A 633 -8.68 18.37 6.71
CA LEU A 633 -7.56 19.18 6.22
C LEU A 633 -8.07 20.44 5.52
N ALA A 634 -7.31 21.54 5.59
CA ALA A 634 -7.65 22.81 4.94
C ALA A 634 -9.03 23.41 5.36
N ALA A 635 -9.51 23.12 6.57
CA ALA A 635 -10.75 23.67 7.10
C ALA A 635 -10.72 25.21 7.19
N GLY A 636 -11.59 25.87 6.42
CA GLY A 636 -11.66 27.34 6.35
C GLY A 636 -10.88 28.00 5.21
N GLY A 637 -10.32 27.22 4.27
CA GLY A 637 -9.82 27.73 2.98
C GLY A 637 -10.95 28.23 2.06
N GLU A 638 -10.60 28.69 0.84
CA GLU A 638 -11.52 29.32 -0.14
C GLU A 638 -12.77 28.49 -0.52
N GLN A 639 -12.80 27.20 -0.19
CA GLN A 639 -13.87 26.26 -0.54
C GLN A 639 -14.93 26.02 0.55
N GLY A 640 -14.80 26.65 1.73
CA GLY A 640 -15.80 26.50 2.79
C GLY A 640 -15.98 25.08 3.34
N ARG A 641 -14.90 24.27 3.35
CA ARG A 641 -14.88 22.92 3.93
C ARG A 641 -15.16 22.96 5.45
N PHE A 642 -15.94 22.00 5.94
CA PHE A 642 -16.25 21.79 7.36
C PHE A 642 -16.35 20.30 7.67
N LEU A 643 -16.12 19.92 8.94
CA LEU A 643 -16.14 18.51 9.34
C LEU A 643 -17.55 17.93 9.25
N CYS A 644 -18.52 18.56 9.92
CA CYS A 644 -19.92 18.15 9.91
C CYS A 644 -20.86 19.32 10.22
N ASN A 645 -22.08 19.27 9.71
CA ASN A 645 -23.18 20.13 10.09
C ASN A 645 -24.46 19.34 10.39
N TRP A 646 -25.32 19.91 11.22
CA TRP A 646 -26.60 19.35 11.57
C TRP A 646 -27.64 20.46 11.73
N THR A 647 -28.91 20.05 11.70
CA THR A 647 -30.07 20.90 11.99
C THR A 647 -30.97 20.24 13.03
N GLN A 648 -31.75 21.03 13.76
CA GLN A 648 -32.81 20.46 14.60
C GLN A 648 -33.99 20.01 13.73
N ASN A 649 -34.51 18.81 14.00
CA ASN A 649 -35.77 18.38 13.43
C ASN A 649 -36.94 19.02 14.21
N GLY A 650 -37.64 19.96 13.57
CA GLY A 650 -38.79 20.66 14.15
C GLY A 650 -38.40 21.87 15.02
N THR A 651 -39.22 22.14 16.04
CA THR A 651 -39.06 23.29 16.95
C THR A 651 -39.11 22.82 18.41
N SER A 652 -38.66 23.66 19.33
CA SER A 652 -38.79 23.43 20.78
C SER A 652 -39.25 24.71 21.48
N ASP A 653 -39.94 24.56 22.60
CA ASP A 653 -40.51 25.65 23.41
C ASP A 653 -40.11 25.53 24.90
N ALA A 654 -39.18 24.62 25.20
CA ALA A 654 -38.68 24.35 26.54
C ALA A 654 -37.15 24.13 26.52
N ASP A 655 -36.57 24.02 27.71
CA ASP A 655 -35.19 23.59 27.89
C ASP A 655 -34.95 22.26 27.17
N ALA A 656 -33.88 22.20 26.38
CA ALA A 656 -33.55 21.01 25.62
C ALA A 656 -32.03 20.82 25.55
N SER A 657 -31.62 19.63 25.11
CA SER A 657 -30.24 19.36 24.73
C SER A 657 -30.24 18.53 23.46
N PHE A 658 -29.44 18.99 22.50
CA PHE A 658 -29.33 18.39 21.18
C PHE A 658 -27.92 17.85 20.99
N TYR A 659 -27.79 16.67 20.41
CA TYR A 659 -26.55 15.91 20.35
C TYR A 659 -26.24 15.47 18.92
N ALA A 660 -24.97 15.46 18.56
CA ALA A 660 -24.47 14.74 17.41
C ALA A 660 -23.00 14.37 17.62
N SER A 661 -22.52 13.35 16.91
CA SER A 661 -21.10 13.03 16.84
C SER A 661 -20.69 12.59 15.45
N VAL A 662 -19.39 12.69 15.21
CA VAL A 662 -18.73 12.24 13.99
C VAL A 662 -17.52 11.42 14.39
N SER A 663 -17.51 10.13 14.01
CA SER A 663 -16.49 9.15 14.36
C SER A 663 -15.75 8.70 13.10
N CYS A 664 -14.44 8.61 13.16
CA CYS A 664 -13.58 8.26 12.05
C CYS A 664 -13.54 6.74 11.87
N ASN A 665 -13.48 6.31 10.62
CA ASN A 665 -13.26 4.92 10.24
C ASN A 665 -11.76 4.55 10.32
N ASP A 666 -10.88 5.52 10.07
CA ASP A 666 -9.42 5.37 10.17
C ASP A 666 -8.77 6.66 10.72
N PRO A 667 -8.24 6.63 11.95
CA PRO A 667 -7.69 7.82 12.59
C PRO A 667 -6.39 8.35 11.96
N LEU A 668 -5.73 7.60 11.07
CA LEU A 668 -4.58 8.07 10.30
C LEU A 668 -4.99 8.55 8.89
N MET A 669 -6.29 8.50 8.56
CA MET A 669 -6.87 8.94 7.29
C MET A 669 -8.22 9.65 7.51
N ASN A 670 -8.20 10.74 8.28
CA ASN A 670 -9.38 11.45 8.76
C ASN A 670 -9.61 12.81 8.05
N ASP A 671 -9.05 12.98 6.86
CA ASP A 671 -8.93 14.29 6.21
C ASP A 671 -10.20 14.81 5.52
N ALA A 672 -11.19 13.94 5.30
CA ALA A 672 -12.38 14.24 4.50
C ALA A 672 -13.33 15.21 5.21
N ALA A 673 -13.84 16.19 4.47
CA ALA A 673 -14.87 17.14 4.89
C ALA A 673 -16.26 16.63 4.48
N GLU A 674 -17.33 17.04 5.17
CA GLU A 674 -18.68 16.55 4.84
C GLU A 674 -19.13 16.93 3.42
N ASN A 675 -18.65 18.05 2.89
CA ASN A 675 -18.92 18.46 1.52
C ASN A 675 -18.09 17.69 0.48
N ASP A 676 -17.17 16.82 0.89
CA ASP A 676 -16.50 15.88 0.00
C ASP A 676 -17.40 14.66 -0.24
N THR A 677 -17.50 14.24 -1.49
CA THR A 677 -18.30 13.08 -1.90
C THR A 677 -17.84 11.75 -1.29
N VAL A 678 -16.62 11.70 -0.76
CA VAL A 678 -16.03 10.54 -0.09
C VAL A 678 -16.20 10.54 1.42
N PHE A 679 -16.88 11.52 2.01
CA PHE A 679 -16.97 11.65 3.46
C PHE A 679 -17.37 10.35 4.18
N ASP A 680 -18.37 9.62 3.66
CA ASP A 680 -18.85 8.36 4.26
C ASP A 680 -17.83 7.22 4.21
N MET A 681 -16.78 7.33 3.39
CA MET A 681 -15.69 6.36 3.37
C MET A 681 -14.78 6.51 4.58
N PHE A 682 -14.69 7.72 5.15
CA PHE A 682 -13.76 8.06 6.23
C PHE A 682 -14.45 8.36 7.55
N TRP A 683 -15.73 8.73 7.53
CA TRP A 683 -16.46 9.20 8.69
C TRP A 683 -17.85 8.57 8.79
N THR A 684 -18.25 8.30 10.01
CA THR A 684 -19.60 7.88 10.41
C THR A 684 -20.23 8.95 11.28
N THR A 685 -21.46 9.37 10.99
CA THR A 685 -22.18 10.40 11.78
C THR A 685 -23.34 9.82 12.58
N THR A 686 -23.47 10.28 13.82
CA THR A 686 -24.54 9.89 14.75
C THR A 686 -25.34 11.13 15.17
N PRO A 687 -26.68 11.12 15.10
CA PRO A 687 -27.54 10.01 14.67
C PRO A 687 -27.56 9.79 13.15
N ASN A 688 -27.21 10.82 12.37
CA ASN A 688 -27.06 10.83 10.92
C ASN A 688 -26.43 12.19 10.50
N LYS A 689 -26.29 12.43 9.19
CA LYS A 689 -25.71 13.65 8.62
C LYS A 689 -26.56 14.91 8.70
N THR A 690 -27.85 14.82 8.97
CA THR A 690 -28.77 15.97 8.75
C THR A 690 -29.36 16.52 10.02
N THR A 691 -29.54 15.67 11.03
CA THR A 691 -30.36 15.98 12.20
C THR A 691 -29.63 15.74 13.50
N LEU A 692 -29.91 16.60 14.48
CA LEU A 692 -29.49 16.43 15.86
C LEU A 692 -30.39 15.41 16.59
N ALA A 693 -29.81 14.60 17.47
CA ALA A 693 -30.50 13.72 18.39
C ALA A 693 -30.90 14.43 19.69
N THR A 694 -31.83 13.86 20.44
CA THR A 694 -32.21 14.32 21.79
C THR A 694 -31.48 13.60 22.92
N ALA A 695 -30.61 12.64 22.59
CA ALA A 695 -29.78 11.89 23.52
C ALA A 695 -28.34 11.79 22.98
N ASP A 696 -27.36 11.73 23.89
CA ASP A 696 -25.96 11.49 23.55
C ASP A 696 -25.79 10.07 23.00
N GLY A 697 -25.43 9.97 21.73
CA GLY A 697 -25.12 8.72 21.04
C GLY A 697 -23.64 8.54 20.74
N SER A 698 -22.76 9.39 21.30
CA SER A 698 -21.32 9.32 21.03
C SER A 698 -20.70 8.02 21.53
N GLY A 699 -19.73 7.50 20.76
CA GLY A 699 -18.94 6.30 21.09
C GLY A 699 -17.74 6.58 21.98
N ILE A 700 -17.50 7.86 22.33
CA ILE A 700 -16.32 8.34 23.04
C ILE A 700 -16.00 7.50 24.29
N GLY A 701 -14.78 6.97 24.32
CA GLY A 701 -14.26 6.01 25.28
C GLY A 701 -14.26 4.56 24.78
N ALA A 702 -14.75 4.30 23.57
CA ALA A 702 -14.78 2.98 22.94
C ALA A 702 -14.53 3.09 21.43
N LEU A 703 -13.60 2.28 20.92
CA LEU A 703 -13.25 2.26 19.50
C LEU A 703 -14.32 1.52 18.69
N PRO A 704 -15.10 2.17 17.79
CA PRO A 704 -16.27 1.55 17.17
C PRO A 704 -15.96 0.45 16.14
N ALA A 705 -14.81 0.55 15.47
CA ALA A 705 -14.44 -0.30 14.32
C ALA A 705 -13.27 -1.26 14.60
N GLY A 706 -12.80 -1.36 15.85
CA GLY A 706 -11.49 -1.95 16.12
C GLY A 706 -10.34 -1.02 15.71
N GLY A 707 -9.11 -1.39 16.06
CA GLY A 707 -7.89 -0.65 15.70
C GLY A 707 -7.13 -1.36 14.57
N TYR A 708 -5.87 -1.01 14.41
CA TYR A 708 -5.02 -1.58 13.36
C TYR A 708 -4.66 -3.05 13.58
N GLU A 709 -4.49 -3.50 14.83
CA GLU A 709 -4.12 -4.89 15.12
C GLU A 709 -5.22 -5.87 14.70
N SER A 710 -6.48 -5.49 14.91
CA SER A 710 -7.65 -6.29 14.54
C SER A 710 -8.07 -6.13 13.08
N ALA A 711 -7.53 -5.13 12.37
CA ALA A 711 -7.83 -4.90 10.96
C ALA A 711 -7.16 -5.94 10.06
N GLN A 712 -7.82 -6.27 8.94
CA GLN A 712 -7.22 -7.14 7.93
C GLN A 712 -6.10 -6.39 7.22
N PHE A 713 -4.90 -6.98 7.14
CA PHE A 713 -3.72 -6.31 6.60
C PHE A 713 -3.39 -5.02 7.36
N GLY A 714 -3.64 -5.00 8.67
CA GLY A 714 -3.34 -3.88 9.55
C GLY A 714 -2.07 -4.15 10.36
N ASP A 715 -0.99 -3.46 10.03
CA ASP A 715 0.27 -3.49 10.79
C ASP A 715 1.05 -2.18 10.66
N THR A 716 0.31 -1.06 10.71
CA THR A 716 0.90 0.27 10.55
C THR A 716 1.85 0.61 11.71
N ALA A 717 3.06 1.04 11.37
CA ALA A 717 4.05 1.57 12.31
C ALA A 717 4.77 2.77 11.71
N VAL A 718 5.37 3.58 12.59
CA VAL A 718 6.26 4.69 12.23
C VAL A 718 7.50 4.59 13.11
N LYS A 719 8.68 4.52 12.49
CA LYS A 719 9.94 4.19 13.17
C LYS A 719 10.72 5.42 13.60
N ASN A 720 10.58 6.49 12.84
CA ASN A 720 11.31 7.75 12.95
C ASN A 720 12.83 7.51 12.93
N ALA A 721 13.24 6.58 12.06
CA ALA A 721 14.63 6.18 11.84
C ALA A 721 14.77 5.42 10.51
N PRO A 722 15.99 5.36 9.92
CA PRO A 722 16.21 4.64 8.67
C PRO A 722 15.72 3.19 8.68
N MET A 723 15.22 2.74 7.53
CA MET A 723 14.76 1.35 7.37
C MET A 723 15.92 0.37 7.49
N THR A 724 15.71 -0.72 8.24
CA THR A 724 16.73 -1.76 8.40
C THR A 724 16.53 -2.94 7.46
N THR A 725 15.30 -3.13 6.97
CA THR A 725 14.93 -4.15 5.99
C THR A 725 13.90 -3.57 5.00
N LEU A 726 13.87 -4.06 3.74
CA LEU A 726 12.86 -3.60 2.77
C LEU A 726 11.44 -4.03 3.15
N GLY A 727 11.29 -5.05 4.00
CA GLY A 727 9.99 -5.48 4.52
C GLY A 727 9.32 -4.44 5.42
N GLU A 728 10.07 -3.44 5.92
CA GLU A 728 9.49 -2.32 6.67
C GLU A 728 8.55 -1.47 5.81
N LEU A 729 8.65 -1.53 4.47
CA LEU A 729 7.64 -0.94 3.58
C LEU A 729 6.23 -1.46 3.88
N GLY A 730 6.09 -2.72 4.31
CA GLY A 730 4.82 -3.32 4.69
C GLY A 730 4.25 -2.82 6.02
N ARG A 731 4.97 -1.94 6.72
CA ARG A 731 4.50 -1.26 7.95
C ARG A 731 3.95 0.13 7.69
N LEU A 732 4.14 0.65 6.49
CA LEU A 732 3.66 1.98 6.15
C LEU A 732 2.15 1.93 6.05
N HIS A 733 1.48 2.97 6.55
CA HIS A 733 0.06 3.15 6.31
C HIS A 733 -0.21 3.19 4.80
N SER A 734 -1.22 2.47 4.35
CA SER A 734 -1.60 2.38 2.95
C SER A 734 -2.44 3.58 2.52
N TYR A 735 -2.66 3.71 1.22
CA TYR A 735 -3.70 4.60 0.72
C TYR A 735 -5.13 4.08 1.00
N GLN A 736 -5.27 2.85 1.52
CA GLN A 736 -6.53 2.26 1.95
C GLN A 736 -6.73 2.42 3.47
N SER A 737 -7.96 2.74 3.85
CA SER A 737 -8.37 2.88 5.25
C SER A 737 -8.11 1.60 6.06
N MET A 738 -7.50 1.76 7.25
CA MET A 738 -7.17 0.73 8.24
C MET A 738 -6.24 -0.38 7.71
N GLN A 739 -5.39 -0.08 6.73
CA GLN A 739 -4.44 -1.04 6.16
C GLN A 739 -3.02 -0.48 6.11
N SER A 740 -2.05 -1.37 6.23
CA SER A 740 -0.67 -1.12 5.81
C SER A 740 -0.47 -1.51 4.34
N ILE A 741 0.65 -1.09 3.74
CA ILE A 741 1.04 -1.52 2.40
C ILE A 741 1.17 -3.05 2.39
N ARG A 742 0.46 -3.72 1.49
CA ARG A 742 0.40 -5.18 1.52
C ARG A 742 1.39 -5.84 0.57
N LEU A 743 2.50 -6.36 1.10
CA LEU A 743 3.56 -7.00 0.31
C LEU A 743 3.33 -8.49 0.03
N TRP A 744 2.29 -9.12 0.59
CA TRP A 744 1.94 -10.53 0.34
C TRP A 744 0.49 -10.72 -0.10
N SER A 745 0.12 -11.99 -0.32
CA SER A 745 -1.28 -12.38 -0.55
C SER A 745 -1.62 -13.73 0.08
N PRO A 746 -2.75 -13.83 0.81
CA PRO A 746 -3.17 -15.07 1.45
C PRO A 746 -3.80 -16.09 0.47
N ASN A 747 -4.22 -15.63 -0.71
CA ASN A 747 -4.86 -16.47 -1.72
C ASN A 747 -4.79 -15.85 -3.12
N ALA A 748 -5.06 -16.67 -4.14
CA ALA A 748 -4.94 -16.31 -5.55
C ALA A 748 -5.83 -15.12 -5.98
N ALA A 749 -6.95 -14.86 -5.30
CA ALA A 749 -7.86 -13.78 -5.66
C ALA A 749 -7.34 -12.39 -5.26
N LEU A 750 -6.39 -12.33 -4.32
CA LEU A 750 -5.84 -11.08 -3.80
C LEU A 750 -4.46 -10.73 -4.39
N GLU A 751 -3.80 -11.65 -5.10
CA GLU A 751 -2.45 -11.43 -5.66
C GLU A 751 -2.37 -10.16 -6.53
N ALA A 752 -3.37 -9.94 -7.39
CA ALA A 752 -3.42 -8.79 -8.30
C ALA A 752 -3.61 -7.44 -7.60
N THR A 753 -3.98 -7.45 -6.31
CA THR A 753 -4.25 -6.25 -5.51
C THR A 753 -3.18 -6.01 -4.45
N ALA A 754 -2.10 -6.82 -4.44
CA ALA A 754 -1.00 -6.64 -3.50
C ALA A 754 -0.02 -5.55 -3.99
N ASP A 755 0.51 -4.81 -3.03
CA ASP A 755 1.45 -3.70 -3.26
C ASP A 755 2.91 -4.15 -3.42
N SER A 756 3.19 -5.44 -3.26
CA SER A 756 4.54 -6.05 -3.32
C SER A 756 5.48 -5.55 -4.43
N ALA A 757 4.95 -5.15 -5.59
CA ALA A 757 5.74 -4.58 -6.69
C ALA A 757 6.52 -3.32 -6.28
N ILE A 758 6.10 -2.63 -5.22
CA ILE A 758 6.79 -1.46 -4.66
C ILE A 758 8.21 -1.80 -4.19
N ILE A 759 8.45 -3.04 -3.74
CA ILE A 759 9.76 -3.50 -3.25
C ILE A 759 10.83 -3.38 -4.34
N ASP A 760 10.45 -3.58 -5.62
CA ASP A 760 11.41 -3.56 -6.73
C ASP A 760 12.01 -2.17 -6.99
N LEU A 761 11.39 -1.11 -6.47
CA LEU A 761 11.83 0.27 -6.63
C LEU A 761 12.96 0.64 -5.65
N PHE A 762 13.17 -0.16 -4.61
CA PHE A 762 14.01 0.19 -3.46
C PHE A 762 15.11 -0.82 -3.18
N ARG A 763 16.21 -0.34 -2.61
CA ARG A 763 17.32 -1.14 -2.08
C ARG A 763 17.73 -0.65 -0.69
N LEU A 764 18.58 -1.42 -0.04
CA LEU A 764 19.26 -0.99 1.17
C LEU A 764 20.77 -0.97 0.94
N GLY A 765 21.35 0.22 1.11
CA GLY A 765 22.76 0.48 0.94
C GLY A 765 23.13 1.05 -0.43
N ALA A 766 24.25 1.78 -0.44
CA ALA A 766 24.70 2.55 -1.59
C ALA A 766 25.32 1.71 -2.73
N ALA A 767 25.40 0.39 -2.57
CA ALA A 767 26.02 -0.47 -3.57
C ALA A 767 25.13 -0.58 -4.81
N THR A 768 25.65 -0.20 -5.98
CA THR A 768 25.01 -0.37 -7.30
C THR A 768 25.06 -1.80 -7.81
N GLN A 769 25.73 -2.71 -7.10
CA GLN A 769 25.80 -4.10 -7.47
C GLN A 769 25.93 -4.98 -6.22
N THR A 770 25.07 -5.99 -6.11
CA THR A 770 25.05 -6.93 -4.98
C THR A 770 25.25 -8.34 -5.49
N ARG A 771 26.20 -9.08 -4.91
CA ARG A 771 26.49 -10.46 -5.29
C ARG A 771 25.59 -11.46 -4.56
N GLY A 772 25.44 -12.65 -5.12
CA GLY A 772 24.83 -13.79 -4.41
C GLY A 772 23.30 -13.84 -4.43
N LYS A 773 22.61 -12.81 -4.96
CA LYS A 773 21.15 -12.85 -5.05
C LYS A 773 20.69 -14.03 -5.91
N VAL A 774 19.53 -14.60 -5.60
CA VAL A 774 18.96 -15.75 -6.31
C VAL A 774 18.00 -15.24 -7.37
N ASN A 775 18.15 -15.68 -8.63
CA ASN A 775 17.11 -15.41 -9.64
C ASN A 775 15.87 -16.26 -9.33
N ILE A 776 14.79 -15.64 -8.90
CA ILE A 776 13.58 -16.33 -8.44
C ILE A 776 12.83 -17.07 -9.56
N ASN A 777 13.10 -16.74 -10.82
CA ASN A 777 12.56 -17.46 -11.96
C ASN A 777 13.15 -18.87 -12.14
N THR A 778 14.16 -19.24 -11.34
CA THR A 778 14.77 -20.57 -11.32
C THR A 778 13.73 -21.66 -11.14
N LEU A 779 13.97 -22.76 -11.82
CA LEU A 779 13.14 -23.97 -11.74
C LEU A 779 13.82 -25.06 -10.89
N GLN A 780 14.91 -24.71 -10.19
CA GLN A 780 15.65 -25.62 -9.34
C GLN A 780 15.01 -25.67 -7.95
N LEU A 781 14.24 -26.72 -7.68
CA LEU A 781 13.58 -26.94 -6.40
C LEU A 781 14.54 -26.83 -5.20
N PRO A 782 15.74 -27.46 -5.19
CA PRO A 782 16.64 -27.36 -4.05
C PRO A 782 17.13 -25.92 -3.78
N VAL A 783 17.28 -25.11 -4.84
CA VAL A 783 17.69 -23.71 -4.70
C VAL A 783 16.56 -22.86 -4.08
N LEU A 784 15.32 -23.06 -4.54
CA LEU A 784 14.16 -22.39 -3.96
C LEU A 784 13.92 -22.81 -2.51
N MET A 785 14.06 -24.10 -2.20
CA MET A 785 13.99 -24.57 -0.81
C MET A 785 15.04 -23.89 0.07
N ALA A 786 16.30 -23.82 -0.39
CA ALA A 786 17.34 -23.09 0.32
C ALA A 786 17.02 -21.60 0.47
N LEU A 787 16.36 -20.98 -0.50
CA LEU A 787 15.93 -19.57 -0.41
C LEU A 787 14.81 -19.36 0.61
N PHE A 788 13.84 -20.26 0.73
CA PHE A 788 12.66 -20.06 1.59
C PHE A 788 12.81 -20.63 3.02
N ASP A 789 13.67 -21.61 3.21
CA ASP A 789 13.81 -22.33 4.48
C ASP A 789 14.22 -21.42 5.64
N GLY A 790 13.38 -21.32 6.69
CA GLY A 790 13.60 -20.41 7.82
C GLY A 790 13.29 -18.93 7.55
N ALA A 791 12.80 -18.57 6.36
CA ALA A 791 12.37 -17.22 6.02
C ALA A 791 10.85 -17.04 6.12
N THR A 792 10.09 -17.98 5.55
CA THR A 792 8.63 -17.94 5.42
C THR A 792 7.88 -18.43 6.67
N THR A 793 6.59 -18.11 6.75
CA THR A 793 5.67 -18.63 7.79
C THR A 793 5.16 -20.04 7.48
N VAL A 794 5.15 -20.42 6.19
CA VAL A 794 4.94 -21.79 5.70
C VAL A 794 6.27 -22.52 5.54
N SER A 795 6.23 -23.82 5.22
CA SER A 795 7.47 -24.58 4.97
C SER A 795 8.16 -24.09 3.70
N GLY A 796 9.50 -24.11 3.67
CA GLY A 796 10.26 -23.72 2.48
C GLY A 796 9.96 -24.60 1.25
N ALA A 797 9.52 -25.84 1.46
CA ALA A 797 9.06 -26.73 0.40
C ALA A 797 7.73 -26.27 -0.21
N ASP A 798 6.77 -25.84 0.62
CA ASP A 798 5.48 -25.33 0.15
C ASP A 798 5.64 -24.01 -0.61
N ALA A 799 6.44 -23.09 -0.08
CA ALA A 799 6.76 -21.83 -0.75
C ALA A 799 7.46 -22.08 -2.10
N ALA A 800 8.45 -22.98 -2.14
CA ALA A 800 9.11 -23.37 -3.39
C ALA A 800 8.13 -23.99 -4.40
N ALA A 801 7.20 -24.84 -3.93
CA ALA A 801 6.16 -25.43 -4.78
C ALA A 801 5.22 -24.36 -5.36
N ALA A 802 4.87 -23.32 -4.60
CA ALA A 802 4.03 -22.22 -5.07
C ALA A 802 4.71 -21.44 -6.21
N VAL A 803 6.00 -21.10 -6.07
CA VAL A 803 6.80 -20.49 -7.14
C VAL A 803 6.81 -21.39 -8.38
N LEU A 804 7.16 -22.68 -8.22
CA LEU A 804 7.24 -23.61 -9.33
C LEU A 804 5.90 -23.80 -10.04
N ALA A 805 4.78 -23.84 -9.31
CA ALA A 805 3.45 -23.95 -9.90
C ALA A 805 3.12 -22.74 -10.81
N LYS A 806 3.47 -21.51 -10.38
CA LYS A 806 3.33 -20.31 -11.23
C LYS A 806 4.19 -20.41 -12.48
N ARG A 807 5.44 -20.85 -12.32
CA ARG A 807 6.36 -20.99 -13.45
C ARG A 807 5.90 -22.07 -14.44
N GLN A 808 5.37 -23.20 -13.94
CA GLN A 808 4.78 -24.28 -14.76
C GLN A 808 3.53 -23.83 -15.51
N ALA A 809 2.76 -22.89 -14.93
CA ALA A 809 1.62 -22.25 -15.59
C ALA A 809 2.05 -21.21 -16.65
N GLY A 810 3.35 -20.98 -16.84
CA GLY A 810 3.91 -20.05 -17.84
C GLY A 810 4.18 -18.64 -17.32
N THR A 811 3.93 -18.35 -16.05
CA THR A 811 4.22 -17.03 -15.47
C THR A 811 5.72 -16.83 -15.31
N VAL A 812 6.31 -15.79 -15.90
CA VAL A 812 7.68 -15.34 -15.63
C VAL A 812 7.60 -14.10 -14.75
N PHE A 813 8.31 -14.07 -13.63
CA PHE A 813 8.37 -12.92 -12.74
C PHE A 813 9.24 -11.83 -13.38
N THR A 814 8.69 -10.63 -13.53
CA THR A 814 9.38 -9.46 -14.12
C THR A 814 9.82 -8.44 -13.08
N ASN A 815 9.43 -8.61 -11.82
CA ASN A 815 9.94 -7.85 -10.68
C ASN A 815 9.95 -8.75 -9.42
N ILE A 816 10.72 -8.36 -8.42
CA ILE A 816 10.83 -9.15 -7.18
C ILE A 816 9.54 -9.14 -6.34
N GLY A 817 8.68 -8.14 -6.50
CA GLY A 817 7.40 -8.08 -5.80
C GLY A 817 6.43 -9.20 -6.18
N GLN A 818 6.36 -9.55 -7.46
CA GLN A 818 5.42 -10.55 -7.96
C GLN A 818 5.58 -11.94 -7.32
N VAL A 819 6.78 -12.31 -6.86
CA VAL A 819 6.93 -13.55 -6.08
C VAL A 819 6.25 -13.42 -4.73
N PHE A 820 6.39 -12.30 -4.01
CA PHE A 820 5.81 -12.13 -2.68
C PHE A 820 4.29 -12.00 -2.72
N ALA A 821 3.74 -11.44 -3.81
CA ALA A 821 2.30 -11.51 -4.09
C ALA A 821 1.78 -12.91 -4.42
N THR A 822 2.63 -13.92 -4.63
CA THR A 822 2.17 -15.28 -4.95
C THR A 822 1.56 -15.96 -3.73
N ALA A 823 0.33 -16.45 -3.86
CA ALA A 823 -0.33 -17.21 -2.81
C ALA A 823 0.43 -18.50 -2.50
N GLY A 824 0.63 -18.77 -1.21
CA GLY A 824 1.38 -19.93 -0.72
C GLY A 824 2.87 -19.66 -0.44
N ILE A 825 3.36 -18.44 -0.67
CA ILE A 825 4.68 -18.01 -0.15
C ILE A 825 4.59 -17.64 1.34
N GLY A 826 3.49 -16.98 1.73
CA GLY A 826 3.13 -16.72 3.12
C GLY A 826 1.96 -17.59 3.58
N GLY A 827 1.46 -17.30 4.78
CA GLY A 827 0.28 -17.92 5.36
C GLY A 827 -1.02 -17.52 4.64
N ASN A 828 -2.16 -17.75 5.29
CA ASN A 828 -3.48 -17.54 4.71
C ASN A 828 -4.42 -16.66 5.56
N ASN A 829 -3.94 -16.13 6.69
CA ASN A 829 -4.73 -15.33 7.61
C ASN A 829 -4.36 -13.84 7.51
N PRO A 830 -5.21 -12.99 6.91
CA PRO A 830 -4.97 -11.53 6.82
C PRO A 830 -4.72 -10.81 8.15
N ALA A 831 -5.17 -11.38 9.28
CA ALA A 831 -4.93 -10.80 10.60
C ALA A 831 -3.49 -11.05 11.13
N ASN A 832 -2.70 -11.90 10.46
CA ASN A 832 -1.30 -12.16 10.82
C ASN A 832 -0.31 -11.30 10.01
N ASP A 833 -0.77 -10.17 9.49
CA ASP A 833 -0.03 -9.32 8.54
C ASP A 833 1.40 -9.03 9.01
N LEU A 834 1.53 -8.61 10.27
CA LEU A 834 2.79 -8.43 10.99
C LEU A 834 3.82 -9.55 10.79
N THR A 835 3.37 -10.79 10.92
CA THR A 835 4.25 -11.96 10.84
C THR A 835 4.64 -12.25 9.39
N GLU A 836 3.71 -12.07 8.46
CA GLU A 836 3.91 -12.32 7.03
C GLU A 836 4.81 -11.26 6.38
N GLU A 837 4.59 -9.99 6.70
CA GLU A 837 5.43 -8.86 6.25
C GLU A 837 6.86 -9.00 6.77
N THR A 838 7.02 -9.41 8.04
CA THR A 838 8.32 -9.73 8.61
C THR A 838 9.00 -10.89 7.87
N ALA A 839 8.24 -11.89 7.42
CA ALA A 839 8.78 -13.01 6.65
C ALA A 839 9.26 -12.59 5.25
N ILE A 840 8.51 -11.71 4.57
CA ILE A 840 8.91 -11.13 3.27
C ILE A 840 10.19 -10.33 3.42
N GLY A 841 10.29 -9.49 4.47
CA GLY A 841 11.47 -8.70 4.78
C GLY A 841 12.76 -9.53 4.79
N LYS A 842 12.69 -10.76 5.30
CA LYS A 842 13.82 -11.71 5.33
C LYS A 842 14.28 -12.22 3.97
N MET A 843 13.51 -11.99 2.91
CA MET A 843 13.78 -12.52 1.57
C MET A 843 14.02 -11.44 0.52
N THR A 844 13.47 -10.24 0.71
CA THR A 844 13.56 -9.12 -0.25
C THR A 844 14.99 -8.84 -0.72
N GLY A 845 15.98 -8.81 0.19
CA GLY A 845 17.38 -8.58 -0.15
C GLY A 845 18.10 -9.77 -0.80
N LEU A 846 17.48 -10.95 -0.85
CA LEU A 846 18.08 -12.21 -1.28
C LEU A 846 17.75 -12.57 -2.74
N VAL A 847 16.80 -11.88 -3.37
CA VAL A 847 16.22 -12.27 -4.67
C VAL A 847 16.44 -11.24 -5.78
N THR A 848 16.45 -11.71 -7.01
CA THR A 848 16.48 -10.91 -8.24
C THR A 848 15.64 -11.60 -9.33
N VAL A 849 15.34 -10.87 -10.41
CA VAL A 849 14.75 -11.40 -11.65
C VAL A 849 15.65 -11.17 -12.88
N ARG A 850 16.74 -10.38 -12.76
CA ARG A 850 17.48 -9.86 -13.94
C ARG A 850 18.59 -10.78 -14.44
N GLN A 851 19.34 -11.38 -13.52
CA GLN A 851 20.58 -12.06 -13.89
C GLN A 851 20.33 -13.38 -14.62
N ASN A 852 20.96 -13.56 -15.79
CA ASN A 852 21.04 -14.86 -16.46
C ASN A 852 22.50 -15.20 -16.73
N TYR A 853 22.90 -16.43 -16.36
CA TYR A 853 24.25 -16.91 -16.55
C TYR A 853 24.23 -18.22 -17.32
N PHE A 854 25.17 -18.35 -18.24
CA PHE A 854 25.31 -19.54 -19.07
C PHE A 854 26.76 -20.01 -19.08
N THR A 855 26.97 -21.30 -18.83
CA THR A 855 28.23 -21.97 -19.14
C THR A 855 28.15 -22.48 -20.58
N VAL A 856 28.95 -21.90 -21.47
CA VAL A 856 29.06 -22.31 -22.87
C VAL A 856 30.30 -23.17 -23.04
N LEU A 857 30.10 -24.43 -23.43
CA LEU A 857 31.16 -25.35 -23.78
C LEU A 857 31.19 -25.51 -25.30
N VAL A 858 32.32 -25.22 -25.91
CA VAL A 858 32.53 -25.36 -27.35
C VAL A 858 33.65 -26.36 -27.60
N THR A 859 33.42 -27.31 -28.50
CA THR A 859 34.46 -28.21 -29.00
C THR A 859 34.59 -27.99 -30.49
N ALA A 860 35.77 -27.60 -30.95
CA ALA A 860 36.07 -27.38 -32.36
C ALA A 860 37.18 -28.31 -32.83
N GLN A 861 37.00 -28.87 -34.03
CA GLN A 861 37.93 -29.80 -34.65
C GLN A 861 38.32 -29.31 -36.05
N ALA A 862 39.61 -29.31 -36.35
CA ALA A 862 40.11 -29.09 -37.70
C ALA A 862 40.03 -30.43 -38.44
N ILE A 863 39.42 -30.40 -39.63
CA ILE A 863 39.20 -31.60 -40.42
C ILE A 863 40.01 -31.51 -41.70
N LYS A 864 40.68 -32.61 -42.03
CA LYS A 864 41.12 -32.88 -43.40
C LYS A 864 39.98 -33.63 -44.10
N ASP A 865 39.18 -32.90 -44.87
CA ASP A 865 38.20 -33.48 -45.76
C ASP A 865 38.92 -34.22 -46.88
N VAL A 866 38.68 -35.53 -46.96
CA VAL A 866 39.44 -36.39 -47.86
C VAL A 866 38.88 -36.31 -49.28
N VAL A 867 37.59 -36.02 -49.47
CA VAL A 867 36.94 -35.76 -50.78
C VAL A 867 35.53 -35.25 -50.48
N GLY A 868 35.14 -34.06 -50.95
CA GLY A 868 33.81 -33.46 -50.75
C GLY A 868 32.61 -34.24 -51.32
N ILE A 869 32.42 -35.48 -50.85
CA ILE A 869 31.36 -36.41 -51.18
C ILE A 869 30.26 -36.20 -50.14
N PRO A 870 29.00 -35.93 -50.54
CA PRO A 870 27.90 -35.88 -49.60
C PRO A 870 27.80 -37.22 -48.85
N TYR A 871 27.69 -37.14 -47.52
CA TYR A 871 27.42 -38.30 -46.66
C TYR A 871 26.18 -39.00 -47.20
N ALA A 872 26.33 -40.15 -47.85
CA ALA A 872 25.20 -40.96 -48.24
C ALA A 872 24.59 -41.59 -46.98
N ASP A 873 23.27 -41.53 -46.87
CA ASP A 873 22.52 -42.19 -45.81
C ASP A 873 22.98 -43.65 -45.66
N ALA A 874 22.99 -44.12 -44.41
CA ALA A 874 23.27 -45.50 -44.07
C ALA A 874 22.25 -46.43 -44.77
N GLY A 875 22.56 -46.87 -45.99
CA GLY A 875 21.67 -47.73 -46.77
C GLY A 875 21.90 -47.80 -48.27
N THR A 876 22.61 -46.87 -48.93
CA THR A 876 22.85 -46.96 -50.40
C THR A 876 24.31 -46.74 -50.79
N PRO A 877 25.12 -47.81 -50.95
CA PRO A 877 26.55 -47.72 -51.28
C PRO A 877 26.88 -47.27 -52.72
N THR A 878 25.89 -46.89 -53.52
CA THR A 878 26.00 -46.87 -54.98
C THR A 878 26.51 -45.55 -55.58
N GLN A 879 26.44 -44.41 -54.87
CA GLN A 879 26.88 -43.13 -55.44
C GLN A 879 28.38 -42.83 -55.23
N ALA A 880 28.94 -43.09 -54.04
CA ALA A 880 30.37 -42.86 -53.79
C ALA A 880 31.28 -43.77 -54.64
N LYS A 881 30.81 -45.01 -54.91
CA LYS A 881 31.53 -45.97 -55.76
C LYS A 881 31.57 -45.56 -57.24
N ARG A 882 30.49 -44.98 -57.77
CA ARG A 882 30.41 -44.54 -59.19
C ARG A 882 31.25 -43.30 -59.49
N TYR A 883 31.48 -42.42 -58.52
CA TYR A 883 32.26 -41.20 -58.72
C TYR A 883 33.79 -41.46 -58.81
N TYR A 884 34.27 -42.55 -58.22
CA TYR A 884 35.70 -42.90 -58.19
C TYR A 884 36.15 -43.87 -59.28
N GLU A 885 35.27 -44.77 -59.72
CA GLU A 885 35.56 -45.67 -60.86
C GLU A 885 35.69 -44.90 -62.19
N ALA A 886 35.22 -43.64 -62.25
CA ALA A 886 35.28 -42.79 -63.44
C ALA A 886 36.61 -42.03 -63.65
N ASP A 887 37.48 -41.91 -62.63
CA ASP A 887 38.77 -41.22 -62.76
C ASP A 887 39.88 -41.82 -61.85
N PRO A 888 40.63 -42.83 -62.36
CA PRO A 888 41.73 -43.48 -61.64
C PRO A 888 42.92 -42.57 -61.33
N SER A 889 43.02 -41.37 -61.95
CA SER A 889 44.14 -40.45 -61.72
C SER A 889 44.13 -39.82 -60.32
N ARG A 890 43.00 -39.92 -59.60
CA ARG A 890 42.83 -39.43 -58.22
C ARG A 890 43.18 -40.45 -57.12
N ALA A 891 43.52 -41.69 -57.50
CA ALA A 891 43.88 -42.75 -56.56
C ALA A 891 45.23 -42.50 -55.83
N GLY A 892 46.08 -41.61 -56.34
CA GLY A 892 47.39 -41.31 -55.75
C GLY A 892 47.39 -40.40 -54.51
N GLY A 893 46.22 -39.88 -54.09
CA GLY A 893 46.11 -38.89 -53.01
C GLY A 893 45.56 -39.39 -51.67
N VAL A 894 44.96 -40.60 -51.64
CA VAL A 894 44.28 -41.10 -50.44
C VAL A 894 45.22 -42.03 -49.66
N HIS A 895 45.62 -41.60 -48.47
CA HIS A 895 46.50 -42.38 -47.61
C HIS A 895 45.72 -43.59 -47.05
N GLY A 896 46.34 -44.76 -46.89
CA GLY A 896 45.66 -45.95 -46.33
C GLY A 896 45.16 -45.79 -44.87
N LEU A 897 45.43 -44.65 -44.23
CA LEU A 897 44.90 -44.25 -42.92
C LEU A 897 43.59 -43.45 -43.02
N ASP A 898 43.22 -43.00 -44.22
CA ASP A 898 42.06 -42.15 -44.49
C ASP A 898 40.84 -43.00 -44.92
N ILE A 899 40.92 -44.34 -44.73
CA ILE A 899 39.94 -45.33 -45.18
C ILE A 899 39.76 -46.43 -44.11
N LYS A 900 38.52 -46.76 -43.75
CA LYS A 900 38.19 -47.99 -43.03
C LYS A 900 37.99 -49.12 -44.02
N HIS A 901 38.64 -50.25 -43.79
CA HIS A 901 38.44 -51.47 -44.56
C HIS A 901 37.44 -52.40 -43.86
N ASN A 902 36.64 -53.11 -44.66
CA ASN A 902 35.89 -54.28 -44.22
C ASN A 902 36.85 -55.45 -43.93
N ALA A 903 36.35 -56.50 -43.28
CA ALA A 903 37.13 -57.70 -42.96
C ALA A 903 37.71 -58.41 -44.20
N ASP A 904 37.17 -58.14 -45.39
CA ASP A 904 37.62 -58.66 -46.69
C ASP A 904 38.62 -57.74 -47.41
N GLY A 905 39.05 -56.64 -46.78
CA GLY A 905 39.99 -55.67 -47.35
C GLY A 905 39.37 -54.66 -48.31
N THR A 906 38.07 -54.74 -48.60
CA THR A 906 37.36 -53.71 -49.38
C THR A 906 37.19 -52.43 -48.58
N ILE A 907 37.13 -51.28 -49.26
CA ILE A 907 36.88 -49.98 -48.61
C ILE A 907 35.44 -49.96 -48.07
N ASP A 908 35.28 -49.89 -46.75
CA ASP A 908 34.01 -49.75 -46.03
C ASP A 908 33.53 -48.28 -46.10
N ARG A 909 34.38 -47.35 -45.64
CA ARG A 909 34.10 -45.91 -45.67
C ARG A 909 35.38 -45.07 -45.61
N TYR A 910 35.35 -43.91 -46.22
CA TYR A 910 36.39 -42.88 -46.04
C TYR A 910 36.21 -42.20 -44.68
N ILE A 911 37.33 -41.91 -43.99
CA ILE A 911 37.30 -41.27 -42.67
C ILE A 911 37.96 -39.90 -42.78
N ASP A 912 37.17 -38.85 -42.51
CA ASP A 912 37.68 -37.51 -42.28
C ASP A 912 38.60 -37.51 -41.06
N LYS A 913 39.85 -37.09 -41.24
CA LYS A 913 40.83 -37.10 -40.16
C LYS A 913 40.72 -35.81 -39.34
N ILE A 914 40.56 -35.98 -38.02
CA ILE A 914 40.71 -34.90 -37.05
C ILE A 914 42.20 -34.55 -36.96
N LEU A 915 42.54 -33.31 -37.30
CA LEU A 915 43.92 -32.80 -37.32
C LEU A 915 44.32 -32.17 -36.00
N ALA A 916 43.37 -31.46 -35.37
CA ALA A 916 43.49 -30.83 -34.07
C ALA A 916 42.09 -30.74 -33.45
N GLU A 917 42.02 -30.66 -32.13
CA GLU A 917 40.82 -30.37 -31.35
C GLU A 917 41.13 -29.25 -30.36
N GLN A 918 40.17 -28.36 -30.12
CA GLN A 918 40.22 -27.37 -29.07
C GLN A 918 38.87 -27.33 -28.35
N LYS A 919 38.91 -27.40 -27.02
CA LYS A 919 37.76 -27.16 -26.16
C LYS A 919 37.87 -25.78 -25.51
N VAL A 920 36.75 -25.07 -25.44
CA VAL A 920 36.62 -23.75 -24.83
C VAL A 920 35.46 -23.79 -23.86
N LEU A 921 35.67 -23.25 -22.66
CA LEU A 921 34.64 -22.98 -21.67
C LEU A 921 34.52 -21.46 -21.54
N ALA A 922 33.32 -20.94 -21.74
CA ALA A 922 33.01 -19.54 -21.51
C ALA A 922 31.87 -19.41 -20.50
N VAL A 923 31.96 -18.40 -19.64
CA VAL A 923 30.83 -17.95 -18.83
C VAL A 923 30.29 -16.69 -19.48
N VAL A 924 29.00 -16.72 -19.84
CA VAL A 924 28.30 -15.61 -20.47
C VAL A 924 27.24 -15.10 -19.53
N TYR A 925 27.30 -13.81 -19.18
CA TYR A 925 26.21 -13.09 -18.54
C TYR A 925 25.29 -12.52 -19.59
N ARG A 926 23.99 -12.61 -19.36
CA ARG A 926 22.95 -11.91 -20.09
C ARG A 926 22.06 -11.17 -19.10
N ASP A 927 21.83 -9.90 -19.38
CA ASP A 927 20.79 -9.15 -18.68
C ASP A 927 19.41 -9.56 -19.22
N GLY A 928 18.50 -9.97 -18.33
CA GLY A 928 17.17 -10.45 -18.69
C GLY A 928 16.29 -9.41 -19.39
N PHE A 929 16.51 -8.13 -19.13
CA PHE A 929 15.70 -7.04 -19.69
C PHE A 929 16.39 -6.40 -20.89
N THR A 930 17.65 -5.98 -20.73
CA THR A 930 18.36 -5.27 -21.79
C THR A 930 18.81 -6.18 -22.94
N ASN A 931 18.79 -7.50 -22.70
CA ASN A 931 19.29 -8.53 -23.62
C ASN A 931 20.77 -8.35 -24.01
N GLN A 932 21.52 -7.54 -23.25
CA GLN A 932 22.96 -7.37 -23.47
C GLN A 932 23.71 -8.58 -22.92
N LEU A 933 24.68 -9.07 -23.70
CA LEU A 933 25.54 -10.18 -23.30
C LEU A 933 26.98 -9.69 -23.07
N ARG A 934 27.64 -10.28 -22.08
CA ARG A 934 29.08 -10.16 -21.87
C ARG A 934 29.69 -11.50 -21.54
N VAL A 935 30.92 -11.73 -22.00
CA VAL A 935 31.73 -12.86 -21.58
C VAL A 935 32.41 -12.47 -20.26
N GLU A 936 32.02 -13.11 -19.16
CA GLU A 936 32.61 -12.91 -17.84
C GLU A 936 33.95 -13.63 -17.72
N GLN A 937 34.04 -14.81 -18.36
CA GLN A 937 35.23 -15.64 -18.31
C GLN A 937 35.36 -16.47 -19.59
N LEU A 938 36.60 -16.68 -20.02
CA LEU A 938 36.96 -17.54 -21.15
C LEU A 938 38.18 -18.38 -20.74
N GLU A 939 38.05 -19.71 -20.83
CA GLU A 939 39.10 -20.68 -20.52
C GLU A 939 39.26 -21.66 -21.69
N TYR A 940 40.50 -21.84 -22.17
CA TYR A 940 40.82 -22.93 -23.09
C TYR A 940 41.07 -24.18 -22.25
N LEU A 941 40.27 -25.21 -22.46
CA LEU A 941 40.44 -26.49 -21.82
C LEU A 941 41.53 -27.25 -22.59
N ASN A 942 42.74 -27.25 -22.03
CA ASN A 942 43.84 -28.07 -22.54
C ASN A 942 43.70 -29.49 -21.97
N GLU A 943 43.87 -30.49 -22.83
CA GLU A 943 43.75 -31.93 -22.50
C GLU A 943 44.51 -32.36 -21.24
#